data_AF-A0A8C3HX11-F1
#
_entry.id   AF-A0A8C3HX11-F1
#
_cell.length_a   1.000
_cell.length_b   1.000
_cell.length_c   1.000
_cell.angle_alpha   90.00
_cell.angle_beta   90.00
_cell.angle_gamma   90.00
#
_symmetry.space_group_name_H-M   'P 1'
#
loop_
_entity.id
_entity.type
_entity.pdbx_description
1 polymer ?
#
loop_
_entity_poly.entity_id
_entity_poly.type
_entity_poly.pdbx_seq_one_letter_code
_entity_poly.pdbx_strand_id
1 'polypeptide(L)'
;MVYSQPHVYATIFALSVLKACALDSYIAAVYEHSVILSEDTKIPVSPEDALMLMNKNMDVLKGAIKAAALQGARIIVTPEDGIYGWVFTRETIYPYLEDIPDPQVNWIPCTDPDRFAPAPVQERLSCMARSNAIYVVANIGDKKPCNSSDPKCPSDGHYQYNTDVVFDSEGKLVARYHKYNLFVTETQFDYPKEPEFVTFNTSFGKFGIFTCADILFHDPAVVLVSKLQVDTVLFPTAWVNTLPLLSASQFHSAWAMGMGINFLSANTRNSSLDMTGSGIYAPNGPRAFHYNTETENGHLLVVELSSHPRLSPTYPIAVNWSSYATSIKRFSPDDRNFSGVIYFDKFTFTELTKPEGNRTVCQKDLCCHLSYRMVEKQEDEVYVLGAFDGLHVVEGEYYLQICTLLKCKSTNLKTCGQPVATAHTSFDTFSLSGTFGTSYIFPEVLLTGVQLAPGEFQVLSDGRLINQNGTSKAVLSVTLFGRWYEKDPPHPQQVFALDSYIAAVYEHAVILPEVTGSPVSSEDALTLMNKNLDVLEGAIKAAAQQGAHIIVTPEDGIYGWVFKRDTIFPYLEDIPDPQVNWIPCTDPERFAPAAVQERLSCMARNNSIYVVANIGDKKPCNCSDPKCPSNGHYQYNTNVVFDSEGKLVARYHKYNLFMSETQFDSPKEPEIVTFNTSFGKFGIFTCFDILFHDPAVTLVSKLHVDTVLFPTAWMNVLPHLTAIEFHSAWAMGMGVNFLAADTHNTSLAMTGSGIYAPEGPRAYHYNMETENGHLLVAELRSQPRLSPTYPSTVNWSAYATSVKRFSPDDRNFSGVIFFDNFTFTELTKPEGNHTVCQKDLCCHLSYRMVEKQEDEVYVLGAFDGLHVVEGEYYLQICTLLKCKSTDLKTCGEPVATAHTRFEAFSLSGTFGTSYVFPEVLLSEVQLAPGEFQVLSDGRLISQNGTSKPILTVTLFGRWYEKDPP
;
A
#
# COMPACT_ATOMS: atom_id res chain seq x y z
N MET A 1 -0.96 -74.04 -39.65
CA MET A 1 0.42 -73.98 -40.18
C MET A 1 0.98 -72.63 -39.76
N VAL A 2 1.74 -72.61 -38.66
CA VAL A 2 3.21 -72.45 -38.64
C VAL A 2 3.66 -71.04 -39.03
N TYR A 3 3.99 -70.27 -37.98
CA TYR A 3 5.15 -69.36 -37.79
C TYR A 3 5.63 -68.43 -38.91
N SER A 4 5.71 -67.13 -38.57
CA SER A 4 7.00 -66.42 -38.46
C SER A 4 6.88 -65.16 -37.57
N GLN A 5 7.86 -64.96 -36.68
CA GLN A 5 7.98 -63.91 -35.66
C GLN A 5 8.17 -62.49 -36.23
N PRO A 6 7.87 -61.42 -35.45
CA PRO A 6 8.50 -60.11 -35.60
C PRO A 6 9.68 -59.91 -34.64
N HIS A 7 10.69 -59.21 -35.14
CA HIS A 7 11.91 -58.81 -34.44
C HIS A 7 11.68 -57.68 -33.42
N VAL A 8 12.50 -57.77 -32.37
CA VAL A 8 12.78 -56.81 -31.29
C VAL A 8 13.26 -55.46 -31.82
N TYR A 9 12.70 -54.36 -31.33
CA TYR A 9 13.44 -53.17 -30.87
C TYR A 9 12.60 -52.42 -29.84
N ALA A 10 12.93 -52.64 -28.57
CA ALA A 10 12.51 -51.82 -27.45
C ALA A 10 13.70 -50.97 -27.03
N THR A 11 13.73 -49.68 -27.38
CA THR A 11 14.44 -48.65 -26.59
C THR A 11 14.10 -47.23 -27.08
N ILE A 12 13.76 -46.37 -26.11
CA ILE A 12 13.93 -44.91 -26.07
C ILE A 12 12.93 -44.07 -26.90
N PHE A 13 11.83 -43.67 -26.23
CA PHE A 13 11.26 -42.32 -26.36
C PHE A 13 10.53 -41.98 -25.04
N ALA A 14 11.32 -41.64 -24.02
CA ALA A 14 10.83 -41.05 -22.78
C ALA A 14 11.93 -40.13 -22.22
N LEU A 15 12.00 -38.92 -22.75
CA LEU A 15 12.72 -37.72 -22.30
C LEU A 15 12.18 -36.62 -23.25
N SER A 16 11.58 -35.51 -22.85
CA SER A 16 11.70 -34.74 -21.61
C SER A 16 10.53 -33.74 -21.53
N VAL A 17 9.62 -33.94 -20.58
CA VAL A 17 8.87 -32.84 -19.95
C VAL A 17 9.19 -32.95 -18.47
N LEU A 18 10.39 -32.53 -18.10
CA LEU A 18 10.68 -32.18 -16.71
C LEU A 18 10.01 -30.82 -16.48
N LYS A 19 8.76 -30.84 -16.03
CA LYS A 19 8.31 -29.81 -15.10
C LYS A 19 9.37 -29.79 -14.00
N ALA A 20 10.13 -28.72 -13.88
CA ALA A 20 11.02 -28.52 -12.75
C ALA A 20 10.19 -28.68 -11.48
N CYS A 21 10.39 -29.77 -10.74
CA CYS A 21 9.79 -29.91 -9.42
C CYS A 21 10.36 -28.75 -8.59
N ALA A 22 9.49 -27.88 -8.10
CA ALA A 22 9.86 -26.93 -7.06
C ALA A 22 10.49 -27.71 -5.90
N LEU A 23 11.60 -27.23 -5.38
CA LEU A 23 12.29 -27.85 -4.26
C LEU A 23 11.56 -27.48 -2.97
N ASP A 24 11.43 -28.44 -2.05
CA ASP A 24 10.83 -28.19 -0.72
C ASP A 24 11.81 -27.46 0.21
N SER A 25 13.11 -27.62 -0.01
CA SER A 25 14.19 -26.98 0.75
C SER A 25 15.38 -26.58 -0.12
N TYR A 26 16.21 -25.68 0.41
CA TYR A 26 17.47 -25.27 -0.21
C TYR A 26 18.52 -24.92 0.84
N ILE A 27 19.79 -25.04 0.46
CA ILE A 27 20.91 -24.63 1.31
C ILE A 27 21.24 -23.17 1.00
N ALA A 28 21.19 -22.32 2.01
CA ALA A 28 21.54 -20.91 1.98
C ALA A 28 22.91 -20.67 2.62
N ALA A 29 23.61 -19.65 2.13
CA ALA A 29 24.85 -19.17 2.72
C ALA A 29 24.81 -17.65 2.95
N VAL A 30 25.48 -17.20 4.01
CA VAL A 30 25.80 -15.79 4.25
C VAL A 30 27.26 -15.69 4.65
N TYR A 31 27.94 -14.62 4.23
CA TYR A 31 29.33 -14.38 4.56
C TYR A 31 29.51 -13.06 5.30
N GLU A 32 30.00 -13.13 6.54
CA GLU A 32 30.52 -11.98 7.28
C GLU A 32 31.90 -11.62 6.71
N HIS A 33 32.08 -10.42 6.18
CA HIS A 33 33.30 -10.05 5.46
C HIS A 33 34.11 -8.97 6.19
N SER A 34 35.39 -9.24 6.43
CA SER A 34 36.35 -8.22 6.89
C SER A 34 36.85 -7.44 5.69
N VAL A 35 36.23 -6.28 5.47
CA VAL A 35 36.44 -5.46 4.27
C VAL A 35 37.85 -4.85 4.28
N ILE A 36 38.56 -5.01 3.16
CA ILE A 36 39.82 -4.32 2.91
C ILE A 36 39.48 -2.89 2.50
N LEU A 37 39.81 -1.91 3.34
CA LEU A 37 39.52 -0.49 3.14
C LEU A 37 40.67 0.23 2.44
N SER A 38 40.37 1.37 1.78
CA SER A 38 41.38 2.28 1.23
C SER A 38 42.12 3.03 2.35
N GLU A 39 43.42 3.29 2.17
CA GLU A 39 44.25 4.05 3.14
C GLU A 39 44.04 5.57 3.05
N ASP A 40 43.61 6.09 1.89
CA ASP A 40 43.35 7.52 1.67
C ASP A 40 42.02 7.71 0.93
N THR A 41 41.02 8.25 1.63
CA THR A 41 39.66 8.51 1.09
C THR A 41 39.39 10.00 0.89
N LYS A 42 40.41 10.86 1.07
CA LYS A 42 40.28 12.32 0.97
C LYS A 42 40.46 12.86 -0.44
N ILE A 43 41.02 12.06 -1.35
CA ILE A 43 41.29 12.43 -2.74
C ILE A 43 40.74 11.31 -3.64
N PRO A 44 40.04 11.63 -4.75
CA PRO A 44 39.60 10.63 -5.70
C PRO A 44 40.78 9.84 -6.28
N VAL A 45 40.64 8.52 -6.30
CA VAL A 45 41.63 7.60 -6.90
C VAL A 45 41.35 7.42 -8.40
N SER A 46 42.29 6.81 -9.14
CA SER A 46 42.02 6.41 -10.52
C SER A 46 41.00 5.24 -10.57
N PRO A 47 40.21 5.09 -11.65
CA PRO A 47 39.36 3.91 -11.83
C PRO A 47 40.13 2.59 -11.75
N GLU A 48 41.39 2.56 -12.19
CA GLU A 48 42.27 1.39 -12.08
C GLU A 48 42.61 1.06 -10.62
N ASP A 49 42.93 2.06 -9.80
CA ASP A 49 43.21 1.87 -8.37
C ASP A 49 41.96 1.44 -7.60
N ALA A 50 40.80 2.05 -7.91
CA ALA A 50 39.51 1.65 -7.37
C ALA A 50 39.21 0.17 -7.70
N LEU A 51 39.35 -0.22 -8.97
CA LEU A 51 39.16 -1.60 -9.40
C LEU A 51 40.17 -2.56 -8.75
N MET A 52 41.42 -2.16 -8.51
CA MET A 52 42.39 -2.97 -7.77
C MET A 52 41.94 -3.25 -6.33
N LEU A 53 41.42 -2.25 -5.62
CA LEU A 53 40.88 -2.45 -4.28
C LEU A 53 39.65 -3.38 -4.28
N MET A 54 38.69 -3.10 -5.17
CA MET A 54 37.49 -3.93 -5.34
C MET A 54 37.85 -5.39 -5.67
N ASN A 55 38.87 -5.60 -6.50
CA ASN A 55 39.38 -6.93 -6.83
C ASN A 55 39.99 -7.67 -5.64
N LYS A 56 40.67 -6.98 -4.72
CA LYS A 56 41.19 -7.60 -3.48
C LYS A 56 40.06 -8.10 -2.59
N ASN A 57 39.00 -7.31 -2.42
CA ASN A 57 37.81 -7.75 -1.67
C ASN A 57 37.11 -8.92 -2.39
N MET A 58 36.91 -8.81 -3.70
CA MET A 58 36.33 -9.87 -4.51
C MET A 58 37.16 -11.17 -4.51
N ASP A 59 38.48 -11.13 -4.33
CA ASP A 59 39.30 -12.35 -4.14
C ASP A 59 38.89 -13.12 -2.88
N VAL A 60 38.63 -12.41 -1.78
CA VAL A 60 38.15 -13.01 -0.52
C VAL A 60 36.73 -13.58 -0.71
N LEU A 61 35.82 -12.78 -1.29
CA LEU A 61 34.44 -13.19 -1.54
C LEU A 61 34.37 -14.40 -2.48
N LYS A 62 35.23 -14.47 -3.51
CA LYS A 62 35.35 -15.63 -4.40
C LYS A 62 35.69 -16.91 -3.62
N GLY A 63 36.55 -16.81 -2.61
CA GLY A 63 36.87 -17.92 -1.69
C GLY A 63 35.64 -18.39 -0.92
N ALA A 64 34.87 -17.46 -0.35
CA ALA A 64 33.63 -17.75 0.38
C ALA A 64 32.54 -18.36 -0.52
N ILE A 65 32.32 -17.79 -1.72
CA ILE A 65 31.36 -18.29 -2.72
C ILE A 65 31.71 -19.73 -3.12
N LYS A 66 32.99 -19.99 -3.42
CA LYS A 66 33.45 -21.34 -3.75
C LYS A 66 33.26 -22.32 -2.57
N ALA A 67 33.57 -21.90 -1.35
CA ALA A 67 33.39 -22.73 -0.16
C ALA A 67 31.92 -23.03 0.13
N ALA A 68 31.01 -22.08 -0.11
CA ALA A 68 29.57 -22.27 0.02
C ALA A 68 29.03 -23.22 -1.05
N ALA A 69 29.44 -23.04 -2.31
CA ALA A 69 29.05 -23.93 -3.40
C ALA A 69 29.54 -25.37 -3.18
N LEU A 70 30.76 -25.56 -2.66
CA LEU A 70 31.28 -26.88 -2.27
C LEU A 70 30.47 -27.54 -1.15
N GLN A 71 29.77 -26.75 -0.31
CA GLN A 71 28.85 -27.22 0.72
C GLN A 71 27.41 -27.37 0.20
N GLY A 72 27.18 -27.17 -1.10
CA GLY A 72 25.87 -27.35 -1.75
C GLY A 72 24.92 -26.16 -1.63
N ALA A 73 25.41 -24.98 -1.20
CA ALA A 73 24.59 -23.77 -1.16
C ALA A 73 24.08 -23.41 -2.56
N ARG A 74 22.79 -23.06 -2.64
CA ARG A 74 22.11 -22.60 -3.86
C ARG A 74 22.20 -21.08 -4.02
N ILE A 75 22.39 -20.36 -2.93
CA ILE A 75 22.51 -18.91 -2.88
C ILE A 75 23.48 -18.50 -1.77
N ILE A 76 24.27 -17.45 -2.02
CA ILE A 76 25.11 -16.80 -1.01
C ILE A 76 24.89 -15.29 -1.02
N VAL A 77 24.76 -14.71 0.17
CA VAL A 77 24.69 -13.26 0.39
C VAL A 77 26.02 -12.75 0.95
N THR A 78 26.52 -11.67 0.35
CA THR A 78 27.67 -10.91 0.85
C THR A 78 27.24 -9.54 1.38
N PRO A 79 28.04 -8.87 2.23
CA PRO A 79 27.61 -7.65 2.91
C PRO A 79 27.47 -6.42 2.02
N GLU A 80 26.73 -5.44 2.53
CA GLU A 80 26.72 -4.06 2.04
C GLU A 80 28.12 -3.46 2.15
N ASP A 81 28.52 -2.65 1.16
CA ASP A 81 29.84 -2.02 1.08
C ASP A 81 31.00 -3.04 1.12
N GLY A 82 30.72 -4.33 0.93
CA GLY A 82 31.70 -5.42 1.08
C GLY A 82 32.83 -5.40 0.04
N ILE A 83 32.67 -4.62 -1.03
CA ILE A 83 33.62 -4.53 -2.14
C ILE A 83 34.50 -3.27 -2.06
N TYR A 84 33.98 -2.15 -1.56
CA TYR A 84 34.67 -0.85 -1.58
C TYR A 84 34.72 -0.11 -0.22
N GLY A 85 33.93 -0.48 0.78
CA GLY A 85 33.88 0.18 2.10
C GLY A 85 32.90 1.37 2.19
N TRP A 86 32.93 2.14 3.27
CA TRP A 86 31.87 3.14 3.59
C TRP A 86 32.37 4.57 3.82
N VAL A 87 33.65 4.87 3.57
CA VAL A 87 34.23 6.20 3.83
C VAL A 87 34.43 6.95 2.52
N PHE A 88 33.40 7.67 2.08
CA PHE A 88 33.41 8.37 0.80
C PHE A 88 32.68 9.72 0.81
N THR A 89 33.01 10.56 -0.16
CA THR A 89 32.18 11.66 -0.67
C THR A 89 31.64 11.26 -2.05
N ARG A 90 30.77 12.09 -2.64
CA ARG A 90 30.29 11.85 -4.01
C ARG A 90 31.44 11.72 -5.01
N GLU A 91 32.43 12.60 -4.92
CA GLU A 91 33.58 12.63 -5.82
C GLU A 91 34.53 11.45 -5.59
N THR A 92 34.74 11.03 -4.33
CA THR A 92 35.72 9.98 -4.04
C THR A 92 35.17 8.57 -4.27
N ILE A 93 33.83 8.38 -4.25
CA ILE A 93 33.23 7.10 -4.62
C ILE A 93 33.07 6.91 -6.13
N TYR A 94 32.97 7.99 -6.90
CA TYR A 94 32.71 7.93 -8.34
C TYR A 94 33.58 6.93 -9.14
N PRO A 95 34.90 6.79 -8.87
CA PRO A 95 35.75 5.81 -9.56
C PRO A 95 35.39 4.34 -9.30
N TYR A 96 34.60 4.06 -8.26
CA TYR A 96 34.14 2.72 -7.87
C TYR A 96 32.78 2.33 -8.50
N LEU A 97 32.10 3.28 -9.16
CA LEU A 97 30.74 3.09 -9.67
C LEU A 97 30.72 2.58 -11.12
N GLU A 98 29.79 1.67 -11.40
CA GLU A 98 29.46 1.20 -12.75
C GLU A 98 28.04 1.62 -13.14
N ASP A 99 27.72 1.65 -14.44
CA ASP A 99 26.33 1.80 -14.88
C ASP A 99 25.69 0.41 -14.91
N ILE A 100 24.79 0.15 -13.96
CA ILE A 100 24.13 -1.15 -13.79
C ILE A 100 22.76 -1.13 -14.51
N PRO A 101 22.57 -1.92 -15.57
CA PRO A 101 21.33 -1.90 -16.33
C PRO A 101 20.16 -2.51 -15.54
N ASP A 102 18.93 -2.22 -15.97
CA ASP A 102 17.76 -2.92 -15.45
C ASP A 102 17.83 -4.42 -15.83
N PRO A 103 17.59 -5.37 -14.91
CA PRO A 103 17.63 -6.81 -15.20
C PRO A 103 16.77 -7.26 -16.41
N GLN A 104 15.75 -6.49 -16.79
CA GLN A 104 14.91 -6.75 -17.98
C GLN A 104 15.70 -6.81 -19.29
N VAL A 105 16.90 -6.23 -19.35
CA VAL A 105 17.78 -6.32 -20.53
C VAL A 105 18.24 -7.76 -20.80
N ASN A 106 18.02 -8.69 -19.86
CA ASN A 106 18.38 -10.11 -19.98
C ASN A 106 19.85 -10.30 -20.34
N TRP A 107 20.74 -9.93 -19.43
CA TRP A 107 22.19 -9.92 -19.67
C TRP A 107 22.93 -10.88 -18.74
N ILE A 108 23.90 -11.58 -19.32
CA ILE A 108 24.87 -12.43 -18.62
C ILE A 108 26.24 -11.80 -18.87
N PRO A 109 26.74 -10.95 -17.96
CA PRO A 109 28.01 -10.26 -18.13
C PRO A 109 29.18 -11.21 -18.44
N CYS A 110 29.23 -12.39 -17.81
CA CYS A 110 30.31 -13.36 -18.01
C CYS A 110 30.41 -13.95 -19.43
N THR A 111 29.33 -13.92 -20.22
CA THR A 111 29.34 -14.41 -21.61
C THR A 111 29.37 -13.30 -22.64
N ASP A 112 28.93 -12.12 -22.26
CA ASP A 112 28.71 -10.99 -23.16
C ASP A 112 29.17 -9.67 -22.50
N PRO A 113 30.45 -9.56 -22.11
CA PRO A 113 30.95 -8.44 -21.30
C PRO A 113 30.93 -7.11 -22.08
N ASP A 114 31.01 -7.15 -23.40
CA ASP A 114 31.12 -5.97 -24.27
C ASP A 114 29.75 -5.36 -24.66
N ARG A 115 28.64 -5.88 -24.13
CA ARG A 115 27.28 -5.42 -24.47
C ARG A 115 26.98 -3.99 -24.01
N PHE A 116 27.53 -3.61 -22.86
CA PHE A 116 27.34 -2.30 -22.23
C PHE A 116 28.70 -1.62 -22.04
N ALA A 117 28.70 -0.43 -21.44
CA ALA A 117 29.94 0.22 -21.03
C ALA A 117 30.78 -0.71 -20.11
N PRO A 118 32.11 -0.52 -20.05
CA PRO A 118 32.98 -1.39 -19.24
C PRO A 118 32.47 -1.59 -17.82
N ALA A 119 32.16 -2.84 -17.48
CA ALA A 119 31.54 -3.25 -16.23
C ALA A 119 32.29 -4.43 -15.58
N PRO A 120 33.60 -4.28 -15.30
CA PRO A 120 34.46 -5.38 -14.84
C PRO A 120 34.01 -6.00 -13.50
N VAL A 121 33.36 -5.26 -12.61
CA VAL A 121 32.83 -5.77 -11.34
C VAL A 121 31.61 -6.64 -11.60
N GLN A 122 30.65 -6.19 -12.42
CA GLN A 122 29.49 -6.99 -12.83
C GLN A 122 29.90 -8.26 -13.58
N GLU A 123 30.85 -8.16 -14.51
CA GLU A 123 31.44 -9.31 -15.23
C GLU A 123 32.00 -10.33 -14.24
N ARG A 124 32.82 -9.86 -13.30
CA ARG A 124 33.51 -10.74 -12.35
C ARG A 124 32.51 -11.45 -11.42
N LEU A 125 31.51 -10.75 -10.90
CA LEU A 125 30.45 -11.32 -10.06
C LEU A 125 29.60 -12.35 -10.84
N SER A 126 29.19 -12.01 -12.06
CA SER A 126 28.50 -12.92 -12.99
C SER A 126 29.30 -14.21 -13.20
N CYS A 127 30.61 -14.10 -13.45
CA CYS A 127 31.47 -15.27 -13.62
C CYS A 127 31.66 -16.07 -12.34
N MET A 128 31.68 -15.45 -11.16
CA MET A 128 31.71 -16.18 -9.88
C MET A 128 30.44 -17.00 -9.67
N ALA A 129 29.27 -16.43 -9.97
CA ALA A 129 28.00 -17.14 -9.88
C ALA A 129 27.96 -18.34 -10.84
N ARG A 130 28.25 -18.08 -12.12
CA ARG A 130 28.25 -19.10 -13.19
C ARG A 130 29.25 -20.23 -12.95
N SER A 131 30.48 -19.90 -12.59
CA SER A 131 31.56 -20.90 -12.41
C SER A 131 31.32 -21.82 -11.22
N ASN A 132 30.47 -21.41 -10.27
CA ASN A 132 30.15 -22.18 -9.07
C ASN A 132 28.69 -22.67 -9.06
N ALA A 133 27.91 -22.40 -10.10
CA ALA A 133 26.50 -22.76 -10.23
C ALA A 133 25.65 -22.35 -8.99
N ILE A 134 25.86 -21.13 -8.50
CA ILE A 134 25.25 -20.60 -7.27
C ILE A 134 24.73 -19.18 -7.53
N TYR A 135 23.59 -18.82 -6.94
CA TYR A 135 23.14 -17.43 -6.93
C TYR A 135 24.08 -16.60 -6.05
N VAL A 136 24.55 -15.47 -6.56
CA VAL A 136 25.43 -14.54 -5.83
C VAL A 136 24.70 -13.23 -5.65
N VAL A 137 24.55 -12.83 -4.39
CA VAL A 137 24.01 -11.52 -3.99
C VAL A 137 25.17 -10.69 -3.48
N ALA A 138 25.36 -9.51 -4.07
CA ALA A 138 26.42 -8.58 -3.70
C ALA A 138 25.90 -7.15 -3.71
N ASN A 139 26.62 -6.26 -3.03
CA ASN A 139 26.35 -4.83 -3.00
C ASN A 139 27.50 -4.09 -3.68
N ILE A 140 27.16 -3.25 -4.66
CA ILE A 140 28.07 -2.42 -5.46
C ILE A 140 27.47 -1.01 -5.65
N GLY A 141 28.23 -0.09 -6.26
CA GLY A 141 27.76 1.25 -6.53
C GLY A 141 27.28 1.43 -7.97
N ASP A 142 26.09 1.99 -8.15
CA ASP A 142 25.55 2.37 -9.46
C ASP A 142 25.78 3.85 -9.74
N LYS A 143 25.98 4.20 -11.01
CA LYS A 143 25.91 5.59 -11.49
C LYS A 143 24.93 5.70 -12.66
N LYS A 144 24.13 6.76 -12.65
CA LYS A 144 23.18 7.07 -13.73
C LYS A 144 23.37 8.49 -14.22
N PRO A 145 23.87 8.71 -15.44
CA PRO A 145 24.01 10.06 -15.98
C PRO A 145 22.64 10.71 -16.13
N CYS A 146 22.55 12.00 -15.80
CA CYS A 146 21.36 12.82 -15.98
C CYS A 146 21.74 14.18 -16.57
N ASN A 147 20.75 15.01 -16.90
CA ASN A 147 21.01 16.33 -17.45
C ASN A 147 19.98 17.33 -16.92
N SER A 148 20.12 18.60 -17.30
CA SER A 148 19.28 19.70 -16.81
C SER A 148 17.79 19.63 -17.18
N SER A 149 17.38 18.67 -18.01
CA SER A 149 15.95 18.40 -18.26
C SER A 149 15.30 17.59 -17.13
N ASP A 150 16.10 16.87 -16.34
CA ASP A 150 15.66 16.25 -15.10
C ASP A 150 15.83 17.26 -13.94
N PRO A 151 14.74 17.78 -13.36
CA PRO A 151 14.82 18.78 -12.30
C PRO A 151 15.43 18.26 -11.00
N LYS A 152 15.53 16.93 -10.83
CA LYS A 152 16.15 16.27 -9.68
C LYS A 152 17.62 15.89 -9.92
N CYS A 153 18.15 16.11 -11.14
CA CYS A 153 19.52 15.76 -11.48
C CYS A 153 20.51 16.51 -10.56
N PRO A 154 21.40 15.79 -9.84
CA PRO A 154 22.44 16.41 -9.04
C PRO A 154 23.31 17.36 -9.85
N SER A 155 23.90 18.35 -9.18
CA SER A 155 24.69 19.41 -9.83
C SER A 155 25.96 18.90 -10.52
N ASP A 156 26.43 17.71 -10.17
CA ASP A 156 27.54 17.00 -10.80
C ASP A 156 27.13 16.16 -12.03
N GLY A 157 25.84 16.11 -12.37
CA GLY A 157 25.34 15.58 -13.64
C GLY A 157 25.03 14.08 -13.64
N HIS A 158 24.99 13.43 -12.48
CA HIS A 158 24.67 12.02 -12.37
C HIS A 158 24.09 11.68 -11.00
N TYR A 159 23.27 10.63 -10.95
CA TYR A 159 22.90 9.97 -9.70
C TYR A 159 23.94 8.91 -9.32
N GLN A 160 24.08 8.65 -8.02
CA GLN A 160 24.93 7.61 -7.45
C GLN A 160 24.11 6.81 -6.45
N TYR A 161 24.05 5.47 -6.58
CA TYR A 161 23.21 4.65 -5.70
C TYR A 161 24.01 3.53 -5.02
N ASN A 162 23.70 3.31 -3.74
CA ASN A 162 24.04 2.07 -3.03
C ASN A 162 23.15 0.96 -3.60
N THR A 163 23.75 -0.09 -4.18
CA THR A 163 23.04 -0.99 -5.10
C THR A 163 23.30 -2.46 -4.83
N ASP A 164 22.26 -3.18 -4.45
CA ASP A 164 22.31 -4.64 -4.43
C ASP A 164 22.09 -5.20 -5.84
N VAL A 165 22.89 -6.20 -6.20
CA VAL A 165 22.78 -6.95 -7.46
C VAL A 165 22.71 -8.45 -7.17
N VAL A 166 21.89 -9.15 -7.96
CA VAL A 166 21.77 -10.61 -7.88
C VAL A 166 22.09 -11.24 -9.23
N PHE A 167 23.06 -12.15 -9.23
CA PHE A 167 23.36 -13.01 -10.36
C PHE A 167 22.85 -14.42 -10.11
N ASP A 168 22.12 -15.01 -11.07
CA ASP A 168 21.69 -16.41 -10.98
C ASP A 168 22.85 -17.40 -11.18
N SER A 169 22.55 -18.70 -11.04
CA SER A 169 23.56 -19.75 -11.20
C SER A 169 24.18 -19.86 -12.59
N GLU A 170 23.60 -19.22 -13.60
CA GLU A 170 24.16 -19.13 -14.97
C GLU A 170 24.94 -17.81 -15.18
N GLY A 171 24.96 -16.94 -14.18
CA GLY A 171 25.59 -15.62 -14.21
C GLY A 171 24.71 -14.51 -14.76
N LYS A 172 23.40 -14.73 -14.94
CA LYS A 172 22.48 -13.69 -15.43
C LYS A 172 22.18 -12.68 -14.33
N LEU A 173 22.19 -11.38 -14.64
CA LEU A 173 21.65 -10.35 -13.76
C LEU A 173 20.13 -10.52 -13.64
N VAL A 174 19.63 -10.83 -12.45
CA VAL A 174 18.19 -11.10 -12.20
C VAL A 174 17.53 -10.09 -11.26
N ALA A 175 18.31 -9.33 -10.50
CA ALA A 175 17.81 -8.24 -9.68
C ALA A 175 18.84 -7.12 -9.54
N ARG A 176 18.36 -5.88 -9.47
CA ARG A 176 19.08 -4.67 -9.10
C ARG A 176 18.17 -3.90 -8.15
N TYR A 177 18.67 -3.51 -6.99
CA TYR A 177 17.93 -2.73 -5.99
C TYR A 177 18.76 -1.55 -5.52
N HIS A 178 18.23 -0.34 -5.62
CA HIS A 178 18.83 0.84 -5.01
C HIS A 178 18.32 1.04 -3.58
N LYS A 179 19.22 1.11 -2.61
CA LYS A 179 18.89 1.36 -1.20
C LYS A 179 18.02 2.59 -1.05
N TYR A 180 16.85 2.42 -0.43
CA TYR A 180 15.86 3.48 -0.35
C TYR A 180 16.06 4.36 0.88
N ASN A 181 16.33 3.76 2.04
CA ASN A 181 16.51 4.47 3.30
C ASN A 181 18.02 4.59 3.59
N LEU A 182 18.64 5.69 3.13
CA LEU A 182 20.05 5.98 3.42
C LEU A 182 20.26 6.31 4.89
N PHE A 183 21.33 5.80 5.48
CA PHE A 183 21.78 6.16 6.81
C PHE A 183 22.43 7.55 6.80
N VAL A 184 22.41 8.24 7.95
CA VAL A 184 22.84 9.65 8.05
C VAL A 184 24.28 9.92 7.55
N THR A 185 25.14 8.91 7.53
CA THR A 185 26.53 9.02 7.07
C THR A 185 26.72 8.81 5.57
N GLU A 186 25.70 8.32 4.85
CA GLU A 186 25.79 7.93 3.42
C GLU A 186 25.62 9.12 2.46
N THR A 187 26.39 10.18 2.69
CA THR A 187 26.30 11.42 1.89
C THR A 187 26.76 11.28 0.43
N GLN A 188 27.43 10.17 0.10
CA GLN A 188 27.93 9.86 -1.23
C GLN A 188 26.86 9.30 -2.18
N PHE A 189 25.68 8.93 -1.67
CA PHE A 189 24.60 8.34 -2.45
C PHE A 189 23.36 9.24 -2.51
N ASP A 190 22.62 9.11 -3.59
CA ASP A 190 21.32 9.74 -3.81
C ASP A 190 20.21 8.80 -3.36
N TYR A 191 19.09 9.38 -2.92
CA TYR A 191 17.87 8.64 -2.70
C TYR A 191 17.21 8.29 -4.05
N PRO A 192 16.68 7.07 -4.25
CA PRO A 192 15.82 6.76 -5.39
C PRO A 192 14.56 7.65 -5.41
N LYS A 193 14.06 7.98 -6.60
CA LYS A 193 12.87 8.84 -6.77
C LYS A 193 11.61 8.24 -6.12
N GLU A 194 11.46 6.92 -6.24
CA GLU A 194 10.36 6.13 -5.68
C GLU A 194 10.97 4.86 -5.05
N PRO A 195 10.32 4.23 -4.05
CA PRO A 195 10.79 2.97 -3.51
C PRO A 195 10.72 1.85 -4.55
N GLU A 196 11.81 1.09 -4.68
CA GLU A 196 11.89 -0.06 -5.58
C GLU A 196 11.46 -1.34 -4.84
N PHE A 197 10.46 -2.05 -5.36
CA PHE A 197 9.97 -3.31 -4.78
C PHE A 197 10.51 -4.52 -5.54
N VAL A 198 11.80 -4.82 -5.33
CA VAL A 198 12.53 -5.78 -6.17
C VAL A 198 12.30 -7.22 -5.68
N THR A 199 11.78 -8.07 -6.57
CA THR A 199 11.60 -9.50 -6.33
C THR A 199 12.01 -10.35 -7.52
N PHE A 200 12.39 -11.59 -7.27
CA PHE A 200 12.62 -12.58 -8.32
C PHE A 200 12.24 -13.98 -7.83
N ASN A 201 11.86 -14.85 -8.78
CA ASN A 201 11.47 -16.23 -8.49
C ASN A 201 12.63 -17.19 -8.78
N THR A 202 12.76 -18.22 -7.96
CA THR A 202 13.66 -19.35 -8.22
C THR A 202 12.88 -20.66 -8.13
N SER A 203 13.54 -21.79 -8.39
CA SER A 203 12.98 -23.13 -8.16
C SER A 203 12.83 -23.49 -6.67
N PHE A 204 13.29 -22.63 -5.77
CA PHE A 204 13.35 -22.86 -4.33
C PHE A 204 12.81 -21.67 -3.50
N GLY A 205 11.90 -20.87 -4.08
CA GLY A 205 11.18 -19.81 -3.38
C GLY A 205 11.11 -18.48 -4.13
N LYS A 206 10.26 -17.58 -3.65
CA LYS A 206 10.21 -16.17 -4.08
C LYS A 206 11.09 -15.33 -3.16
N PHE A 207 11.99 -14.55 -3.75
CA PHE A 207 12.95 -13.73 -3.03
C PHE A 207 12.62 -12.25 -3.14
N GLY A 208 12.78 -11.54 -2.01
CA GLY A 208 12.87 -10.08 -1.96
C GLY A 208 14.26 -9.65 -1.51
N ILE A 209 14.62 -8.40 -1.76
CA ILE A 209 15.91 -7.82 -1.38
C ILE A 209 15.73 -6.39 -0.91
N PHE A 210 16.45 -6.02 0.15
CA PHE A 210 16.62 -4.65 0.63
C PHE A 210 17.88 -4.57 1.50
N THR A 211 18.32 -3.37 1.85
CA THR A 211 19.67 -3.15 2.37
C THR A 211 19.65 -2.42 3.72
N CYS A 212 20.27 -3.01 4.73
CA CYS A 212 20.61 -2.35 6.00
C CYS A 212 19.45 -1.55 6.64
N ALA A 213 19.57 -0.22 6.74
CA ALA A 213 18.60 0.65 7.39
C ALA A 213 17.16 0.49 6.89
N ASP A 214 16.94 0.00 5.66
CA ASP A 214 15.61 -0.31 5.12
C ASP A 214 14.77 -1.20 6.05
N ILE A 215 15.40 -2.07 6.85
CA ILE A 215 14.70 -2.97 7.80
C ILE A 215 13.88 -2.21 8.86
N LEU A 216 14.23 -0.94 9.15
CA LEU A 216 13.54 -0.10 10.13
C LEU A 216 12.31 0.61 9.55
N PHE A 217 12.11 0.59 8.24
CA PHE A 217 11.08 1.36 7.54
C PHE A 217 10.04 0.48 6.87
N HIS A 218 8.92 1.09 6.45
CA HIS A 218 7.84 0.36 5.79
C HIS A 218 8.23 -0.05 4.37
N ASP A 219 8.76 0.91 3.60
CA ASP A 219 9.13 0.68 2.20
C ASP A 219 10.66 0.52 2.08
N PRO A 220 11.13 -0.52 1.36
CA PRO A 220 10.35 -1.59 0.72
C PRO A 220 10.04 -2.79 1.64
N ALA A 221 10.63 -2.84 2.83
CA ALA A 221 10.75 -4.06 3.64
C ALA A 221 9.41 -4.73 3.99
N VAL A 222 8.43 -3.96 4.48
CA VAL A 222 7.10 -4.47 4.87
C VAL A 222 6.28 -4.84 3.63
N VAL A 223 6.37 -4.05 2.56
CA VAL A 223 5.65 -4.31 1.30
C VAL A 223 6.08 -5.63 0.67
N LEU A 224 7.38 -5.93 0.65
CA LEU A 224 7.91 -7.18 0.12
C LEU A 224 7.29 -8.40 0.80
N VAL A 225 7.14 -8.35 2.12
CA VAL A 225 6.62 -9.50 2.89
C VAL A 225 5.10 -9.55 2.89
N SER A 226 4.44 -8.44 3.23
CA SER A 226 3.00 -8.38 3.48
C SER A 226 2.18 -8.31 2.21
N LYS A 227 2.67 -7.61 1.18
CA LYS A 227 1.94 -7.43 -0.10
C LYS A 227 2.45 -8.35 -1.19
N LEU A 228 3.77 -8.44 -1.36
CA LEU A 228 4.37 -9.26 -2.43
C LEU A 228 4.63 -10.72 -2.03
N GLN A 229 4.38 -11.06 -0.76
CA GLN A 229 4.43 -12.42 -0.23
C GLN A 229 5.73 -13.18 -0.56
N VAL A 230 6.89 -12.52 -0.39
CA VAL A 230 8.18 -13.21 -0.55
C VAL A 230 8.35 -14.31 0.51
N ASP A 231 9.00 -15.40 0.13
CA ASP A 231 9.35 -16.50 1.04
C ASP A 231 10.60 -16.18 1.84
N THR A 232 11.56 -15.51 1.19
CA THR A 232 12.89 -15.21 1.72
C THR A 232 13.31 -13.79 1.39
N VAL A 233 13.93 -13.12 2.36
CA VAL A 233 14.60 -11.82 2.16
C VAL A 233 16.12 -11.99 2.16
N LEU A 234 16.76 -11.37 1.17
CA LEU A 234 18.20 -11.20 1.06
C LEU A 234 18.58 -9.85 1.66
N PHE A 235 19.53 -9.84 2.59
CA PHE A 235 19.85 -8.64 3.36
C PHE A 235 21.35 -8.41 3.50
N PRO A 236 21.99 -7.77 2.51
CA PRO A 236 23.30 -7.14 2.65
C PRO A 236 23.21 -6.01 3.67
N THR A 237 24.18 -5.93 4.59
CA THR A 237 24.20 -4.86 5.60
C THR A 237 25.60 -4.55 6.11
N ALA A 238 25.84 -3.29 6.48
CA ALA A 238 27.00 -2.82 7.23
C ALA A 238 26.54 -2.20 8.56
N TRP A 239 25.98 -3.05 9.43
CA TRP A 239 25.27 -2.64 10.64
C TRP A 239 26.21 -2.41 11.83
N VAL A 240 26.11 -1.23 12.45
CA VAL A 240 26.76 -0.88 13.72
C VAL A 240 25.88 -1.33 14.89
N ASN A 241 26.41 -2.20 15.75
CA ASN A 241 25.64 -2.71 16.89
C ASN A 241 25.34 -1.60 17.92
N THR A 242 24.07 -1.45 18.27
CA THR A 242 23.63 -0.52 19.33
C THR A 242 22.79 -1.20 20.39
N LEU A 243 23.45 -1.67 21.46
CA LEU A 243 22.79 -2.31 22.59
C LEU A 243 21.93 -1.31 23.40
N PRO A 244 20.82 -1.75 24.01
CA PRO A 244 20.38 -3.14 24.17
C PRO A 244 19.34 -3.62 23.13
N LEU A 245 19.01 -2.82 22.11
CA LEU A 245 17.86 -3.08 21.21
C LEU A 245 18.26 -3.40 19.77
N LEU A 246 19.36 -2.82 19.29
CA LEU A 246 19.73 -2.79 17.87
C LEU A 246 21.09 -3.44 17.62
N SER A 247 21.36 -4.58 18.27
CA SER A 247 22.42 -5.47 17.77
C SER A 247 21.93 -6.17 16.50
N ALA A 248 22.79 -6.31 15.49
CA ALA A 248 22.45 -6.88 14.18
C ALA A 248 21.76 -8.25 14.32
N SER A 249 22.44 -9.22 14.94
CA SER A 249 21.88 -10.57 15.08
C SER A 249 20.57 -10.60 15.90
N GLN A 250 20.45 -9.73 16.90
CA GLN A 250 19.24 -9.57 17.72
C GLN A 250 18.07 -9.08 16.87
N PHE A 251 18.21 -7.90 16.27
CA PHE A 251 17.12 -7.23 15.58
C PHE A 251 16.75 -7.94 14.27
N HIS A 252 17.73 -8.39 13.49
CA HIS A 252 17.47 -9.04 12.20
C HIS A 252 16.73 -10.38 12.39
N SER A 253 17.09 -11.15 13.43
CA SER A 253 16.37 -12.39 13.74
C SER A 253 14.96 -12.13 14.27
N ALA A 254 14.79 -11.11 15.11
CA ALA A 254 13.48 -10.67 15.61
C ALA A 254 12.56 -10.20 14.48
N TRP A 255 13.09 -9.45 13.52
CA TRP A 255 12.35 -9.01 12.34
C TRP A 255 11.88 -10.20 11.50
N ALA A 256 12.75 -11.17 11.23
CA ALA A 256 12.40 -12.39 10.50
C ALA A 256 11.28 -13.19 11.18
N MET A 257 11.32 -13.31 12.51
CA MET A 257 10.27 -13.96 13.31
C MET A 257 8.95 -13.18 13.28
N GLY A 258 8.99 -11.86 13.50
CA GLY A 258 7.80 -11.00 13.51
C GLY A 258 7.10 -10.93 12.14
N MET A 259 7.88 -10.95 11.07
CA MET A 259 7.37 -10.92 9.69
C MET A 259 7.07 -12.32 9.12
N GLY A 260 7.50 -13.39 9.80
CA GLY A 260 7.20 -14.77 9.41
C GLY A 260 7.91 -15.22 8.13
N ILE A 261 9.18 -14.84 7.93
CA ILE A 261 9.93 -15.13 6.69
C ILE A 261 11.30 -15.77 6.96
N ASN A 262 11.90 -16.36 5.93
CA ASN A 262 13.34 -16.65 5.95
C ASN A 262 14.14 -15.36 5.70
N PHE A 263 15.28 -15.18 6.35
CA PHE A 263 16.09 -13.97 6.25
C PHE A 263 17.58 -14.29 6.23
N LEU A 264 18.28 -13.83 5.20
CA LEU A 264 19.71 -14.08 4.99
C LEU A 264 20.47 -12.76 5.20
N SER A 265 20.99 -12.57 6.41
CA SER A 265 21.72 -11.36 6.81
C SER A 265 23.22 -11.57 6.71
N ALA A 266 23.86 -10.84 5.79
CA ALA A 266 25.32 -10.82 5.64
C ALA A 266 25.84 -9.45 6.08
N ASN A 267 26.56 -9.41 7.19
CA ASN A 267 27.07 -8.18 7.79
C ASN A 267 28.56 -7.97 7.48
N THR A 268 28.98 -6.72 7.46
CA THR A 268 30.38 -6.32 7.46
C THR A 268 31.02 -6.64 8.81
N ARG A 269 32.32 -6.98 8.76
CA ARG A 269 33.17 -7.17 9.94
C ARG A 269 34.14 -5.99 10.11
N ASN A 270 33.94 -5.22 11.19
CA ASN A 270 34.87 -4.20 11.65
C ASN A 270 34.76 -4.00 13.17
N SER A 271 35.78 -4.40 13.93
CA SER A 271 35.75 -4.27 15.40
C SER A 271 35.79 -2.82 15.88
N SER A 272 36.37 -1.89 15.10
CA SER A 272 36.50 -0.49 15.50
C SER A 272 35.16 0.26 15.46
N LEU A 273 34.24 -0.17 14.61
CA LEU A 273 32.88 0.38 14.48
C LEU A 273 31.81 -0.53 15.08
N ASP A 274 32.20 -1.58 15.81
CA ASP A 274 31.28 -2.60 16.36
C ASP A 274 30.35 -3.21 15.29
N MET A 275 30.90 -3.46 14.09
CA MET A 275 30.21 -4.14 12.99
C MET A 275 30.56 -5.64 13.01
N THR A 276 29.57 -6.44 13.40
CA THR A 276 29.56 -7.91 13.40
C THR A 276 28.13 -8.36 13.64
N GLY A 277 27.72 -9.55 13.20
CA GLY A 277 26.37 -10.05 13.44
C GLY A 277 25.67 -10.52 12.18
N SER A 278 26.25 -11.51 11.51
CA SER A 278 25.64 -12.17 10.35
C SER A 278 24.80 -13.37 10.79
N GLY A 279 23.81 -13.77 9.99
CA GLY A 279 23.01 -14.94 10.32
C GLY A 279 21.99 -15.35 9.27
N ILE A 280 21.48 -16.56 9.47
CA ILE A 280 20.42 -17.19 8.68
C ILE A 280 19.26 -17.48 9.62
N TYR A 281 18.13 -16.82 9.38
CA TYR A 281 16.97 -16.84 10.26
C TYR A 281 15.75 -17.42 9.54
N ALA A 282 14.89 -18.09 10.30
CA ALA A 282 13.63 -18.66 9.84
C ALA A 282 12.47 -18.10 10.69
N PRO A 283 11.19 -18.27 10.27
CA PRO A 283 10.05 -17.72 11.01
C PRO A 283 9.95 -18.17 12.47
N ASN A 284 10.49 -19.36 12.77
CA ASN A 284 10.47 -19.94 14.11
C ASN A 284 11.76 -19.70 14.91
N GLY A 285 12.67 -18.86 14.41
CA GLY A 285 13.89 -18.45 15.10
C GLY A 285 15.18 -18.61 14.30
N PRO A 286 16.31 -18.20 14.90
CA PRO A 286 17.62 -18.24 14.25
C PRO A 286 18.10 -19.67 14.01
N ARG A 287 18.69 -19.94 12.85
CA ARG A 287 19.23 -21.26 12.46
C ARG A 287 20.74 -21.31 12.55
N ALA A 288 21.41 -20.23 12.15
CA ALA A 288 22.81 -19.99 12.44
C ALA A 288 23.03 -18.48 12.57
N PHE A 289 23.96 -18.07 13.43
CA PHE A 289 24.38 -16.69 13.57
C PHE A 289 25.84 -16.65 14.00
N HIS A 290 26.51 -15.55 13.69
CA HIS A 290 27.88 -15.27 14.09
C HIS A 290 27.93 -13.89 14.73
N TYR A 291 28.49 -13.81 15.92
CA TYR A 291 28.81 -12.57 16.60
C TYR A 291 30.16 -12.75 17.27
N ASN A 292 31.09 -11.83 17.01
CA ASN A 292 32.44 -11.91 17.55
C ASN A 292 32.97 -10.49 17.70
N THR A 293 33.66 -10.13 18.78
CA THR A 293 34.30 -8.80 18.91
C THR A 293 35.81 -8.90 19.10
N GLU A 294 36.35 -10.12 19.09
CA GLU A 294 37.74 -10.43 19.44
C GLU A 294 38.67 -10.55 18.23
N THR A 295 38.18 -11.00 17.08
CA THR A 295 39.03 -11.28 15.89
C THR A 295 38.49 -10.67 14.61
N GLU A 296 39.34 -10.17 13.72
CA GLU A 296 38.95 -9.56 12.43
C GLU A 296 38.82 -10.55 11.27
N ASN A 297 38.46 -11.81 11.53
CA ASN A 297 38.30 -12.81 10.48
C ASN A 297 36.88 -12.78 9.92
N GLY A 298 36.75 -12.95 8.61
CA GLY A 298 35.45 -13.24 7.98
C GLY A 298 34.91 -14.61 8.38
N HIS A 299 33.60 -14.82 8.24
CA HIS A 299 32.92 -16.04 8.67
C HIS A 299 31.83 -16.47 7.69
N LEU A 300 31.85 -17.73 7.26
CA LEU A 300 30.85 -18.32 6.37
C LEU A 300 29.86 -19.15 7.19
N LEU A 301 28.57 -18.84 7.06
CA LEU A 301 27.48 -19.65 7.61
C LEU A 301 26.75 -20.35 6.45
N VAL A 302 26.44 -21.64 6.62
CA VAL A 302 25.73 -22.45 5.62
C VAL A 302 24.67 -23.28 6.31
N VAL A 303 23.41 -23.16 5.88
CA VAL A 303 22.24 -23.79 6.53
C VAL A 303 21.17 -24.16 5.53
N GLU A 304 20.46 -25.27 5.76
CA GLU A 304 19.26 -25.64 5.01
C GLU A 304 18.00 -24.91 5.52
N LEU A 305 17.21 -24.38 4.59
CA LEU A 305 15.94 -23.69 4.83
C LEU A 305 14.81 -24.31 3.99
N SER A 306 13.57 -24.16 4.47
CA SER A 306 12.39 -24.46 3.67
C SER A 306 12.22 -23.41 2.56
N SER A 307 11.92 -23.84 1.35
CA SER A 307 11.67 -22.96 0.20
C SER A 307 10.40 -22.14 0.35
N HIS A 308 9.38 -22.71 1.01
CA HIS A 308 8.07 -22.10 1.24
C HIS A 308 7.69 -22.23 2.71
N PRO A 309 8.29 -21.41 3.60
CA PRO A 309 8.10 -21.56 5.05
C PRO A 309 6.63 -21.46 5.46
N ARG A 310 5.81 -20.65 4.76
CA ARG A 310 4.37 -20.48 5.00
C ARG A 310 3.54 -21.76 4.82
N LEU A 311 4.04 -22.71 4.04
CA LEU A 311 3.40 -24.01 3.82
C LEU A 311 3.82 -25.05 4.87
N SER A 312 4.78 -24.73 5.74
CA SER A 312 5.24 -25.64 6.78
C SER A 312 4.15 -25.86 7.85
N PRO A 313 3.93 -27.10 8.32
CA PRO A 313 3.07 -27.36 9.48
C PRO A 313 3.55 -26.67 10.76
N THR A 314 4.83 -26.31 10.82
CA THR A 314 5.44 -25.59 11.96
C THR A 314 5.47 -24.08 11.75
N TYR A 315 4.75 -23.55 10.76
CA TYR A 315 4.68 -22.12 10.51
C TYR A 315 4.00 -21.41 11.70
N PRO A 316 4.55 -20.29 12.19
CA PRO A 316 3.94 -19.56 13.31
C PRO A 316 2.49 -19.14 13.03
N ILE A 317 1.65 -19.25 14.04
CA ILE A 317 0.26 -18.78 13.98
C ILE A 317 0.27 -17.24 13.99
N ALA A 318 -0.66 -16.62 13.28
CA ALA A 318 -0.86 -15.17 13.34
C ALA A 318 -1.05 -14.70 14.79
N VAL A 319 -0.34 -13.63 15.16
CA VAL A 319 -0.29 -13.11 16.53
C VAL A 319 -1.14 -11.86 16.65
N ASN A 320 -2.03 -11.82 17.63
CA ASN A 320 -2.68 -10.59 18.05
C ASN A 320 -1.94 -10.01 19.26
N TRP A 321 -1.01 -9.09 19.00
CA TRP A 321 -0.04 -8.59 19.96
C TRP A 321 -0.63 -7.89 21.19
N SER A 322 -1.84 -7.35 21.10
CA SER A 322 -2.50 -6.65 22.21
C SER A 322 -3.56 -7.49 22.93
N SER A 323 -3.89 -8.69 22.43
CA SER A 323 -5.01 -9.51 22.91
C SER A 323 -4.92 -9.85 24.41
N TYR A 324 -3.81 -10.44 24.85
CA TYR A 324 -3.63 -10.76 26.27
C TYR A 324 -3.54 -9.49 27.12
N ALA A 325 -2.72 -8.52 26.71
CA ALA A 325 -2.42 -7.32 27.49
C ALA A 325 -3.67 -6.47 27.76
N THR A 326 -4.59 -6.38 26.81
CA THR A 326 -5.85 -5.64 26.96
C THR A 326 -6.88 -6.39 27.83
N SER A 327 -6.78 -7.72 27.91
CA SER A 327 -7.72 -8.56 28.66
C SER A 327 -7.46 -8.58 30.17
N ILE A 328 -6.23 -8.28 30.61
CA ILE A 328 -5.83 -8.39 32.01
C ILE A 328 -5.95 -7.05 32.75
N LYS A 329 -6.29 -7.10 34.03
CA LYS A 329 -6.19 -5.93 34.91
C LYS A 329 -4.72 -5.62 35.16
N ARG A 330 -4.38 -4.32 35.24
CA ARG A 330 -3.04 -3.86 35.64
C ARG A 330 -2.63 -4.56 36.93
N PHE A 331 -1.40 -5.10 36.96
CA PHE A 331 -0.81 -5.57 38.21
C PHE A 331 -0.66 -4.39 39.17
N SER A 332 -0.66 -4.65 40.49
CA SER A 332 -0.67 -3.60 41.52
C SER A 332 0.30 -2.45 41.19
N PRO A 333 -0.15 -1.19 41.16
CA PRO A 333 0.69 -0.05 40.84
C PRO A 333 1.84 0.05 41.84
N ASP A 334 3.08 0.12 41.33
CA ASP A 334 4.26 0.39 42.15
C ASP A 334 4.55 1.89 42.06
N ASP A 335 4.56 2.59 43.20
CA ASP A 335 4.71 4.06 43.30
C ASP A 335 6.14 4.56 42.97
N ARG A 336 6.99 3.74 42.33
CA ARG A 336 8.43 4.00 42.12
C ARG A 336 8.88 3.96 40.66
N ASN A 337 8.05 4.44 39.74
CA ASN A 337 8.49 4.60 38.35
C ASN A 337 9.57 5.69 38.25
N PHE A 338 10.54 5.49 37.35
CA PHE A 338 11.58 6.47 37.05
C PHE A 338 11.83 6.52 35.55
N SER A 339 12.48 7.58 35.07
CA SER A 339 12.86 7.69 33.66
C SER A 339 14.29 7.23 33.44
N GLY A 340 14.53 6.54 32.34
CA GLY A 340 15.87 6.25 31.82
C GLY A 340 15.90 6.46 30.32
N VAL A 341 17.09 6.33 29.73
CA VAL A 341 17.30 6.59 28.30
C VAL A 341 17.87 5.34 27.64
N ILE A 342 17.22 4.88 26.58
CA ILE A 342 17.73 3.85 25.68
C ILE A 342 17.91 4.52 24.32
N TYR A 343 19.12 4.51 23.76
CA TYR A 343 19.39 5.06 22.42
C TYR A 343 18.68 6.41 22.18
N PHE A 344 18.93 7.38 23.06
CA PHE A 344 18.34 8.73 23.05
C PHE A 344 16.84 8.83 23.37
N ASP A 345 16.11 7.73 23.40
CA ASP A 345 14.69 7.71 23.74
C ASP A 345 14.45 7.62 25.25
N LYS A 346 13.51 8.44 25.74
CA LYS A 346 13.18 8.50 27.17
C LYS A 346 12.09 7.49 27.54
N PHE A 347 12.52 6.40 28.16
CA PHE A 347 11.67 5.31 28.65
C PHE A 347 11.15 5.58 30.06
N THR A 348 10.02 4.97 30.38
CA THR A 348 9.49 4.86 31.75
C THR A 348 9.80 3.47 32.29
N PHE A 349 10.54 3.38 33.39
CA PHE A 349 11.01 2.14 34.01
C PHE A 349 10.41 1.89 35.39
N THR A 350 10.35 0.60 35.75
CA THR A 350 10.11 0.11 37.11
C THR A 350 11.08 -1.02 37.46
N GLU A 351 11.60 -1.05 38.69
CA GLU A 351 12.63 -2.00 39.11
C GLU A 351 12.05 -3.37 39.53
N LEU A 352 12.77 -4.44 39.18
CA LEU A 352 12.49 -5.80 39.64
C LEU A 352 13.18 -6.07 40.99
N THR A 353 12.56 -5.58 42.07
CA THR A 353 13.11 -5.64 43.43
C THR A 353 13.10 -7.03 44.07
N LYS A 354 12.27 -7.96 43.59
CA LYS A 354 12.12 -9.32 44.12
C LYS A 354 12.64 -10.36 43.10
N PRO A 355 13.04 -11.57 43.54
CA PRO A 355 13.46 -12.65 42.64
C PRO A 355 12.32 -13.16 41.73
N GLU A 356 11.07 -12.99 42.15
CA GLU A 356 9.89 -13.30 41.35
C GLU A 356 8.80 -12.24 41.54
N GLY A 357 7.96 -12.04 40.53
CA GLY A 357 6.84 -11.12 40.63
C GLY A 357 6.15 -10.79 39.32
N ASN A 358 5.11 -9.95 39.44
CA ASN A 358 4.36 -9.37 38.34
C ASN A 358 4.52 -7.84 38.35
N ARG A 359 4.75 -7.24 37.18
CA ARG A 359 5.02 -5.82 37.01
C ARG A 359 4.27 -5.25 35.82
N THR A 360 3.80 -4.01 35.95
CA THR A 360 3.22 -3.23 34.87
C THR A 360 3.82 -1.83 34.87
N VAL A 361 4.20 -1.34 33.70
CA VAL A 361 4.65 0.04 33.48
C VAL A 361 3.98 0.55 32.21
N CYS A 362 3.57 1.81 32.19
CA CYS A 362 2.92 2.40 31.03
C CYS A 362 3.57 3.73 30.66
N GLN A 363 3.62 4.03 29.38
CA GLN A 363 3.98 5.32 28.81
C GLN A 363 3.01 5.63 27.68
N LYS A 364 2.28 6.74 27.80
CA LYS A 364 1.16 7.11 26.91
C LYS A 364 0.16 5.95 26.73
N ASP A 365 -0.01 5.44 25.51
CA ASP A 365 -1.01 4.43 25.16
C ASP A 365 -0.47 3.00 25.35
N LEU A 366 0.84 2.85 25.50
CA LEU A 366 1.48 1.55 25.73
C LEU A 366 1.58 1.22 27.23
N CYS A 367 0.98 0.11 27.62
CA CYS A 367 1.19 -0.56 28.91
C CYS A 367 1.88 -1.91 28.69
N CYS A 368 3.01 -2.10 29.35
CA CYS A 368 3.83 -3.31 29.30
C CYS A 368 3.63 -4.15 30.57
N HIS A 369 3.44 -5.45 30.40
CA HIS A 369 3.18 -6.40 31.48
C HIS A 369 4.23 -7.50 31.50
N LEU A 370 4.82 -7.74 32.67
CA LEU A 370 5.82 -8.78 32.89
C LEU A 370 5.45 -9.67 34.07
N SER A 371 5.49 -10.98 33.88
CA SER A 371 5.59 -11.98 34.94
C SER A 371 6.95 -12.65 34.85
N TYR A 372 7.68 -12.78 35.96
CA TYR A 372 9.04 -13.33 35.94
C TYR A 372 9.40 -14.11 37.21
N ARG A 373 10.38 -15.02 37.07
CA ARG A 373 11.10 -15.71 38.14
C ARG A 373 12.56 -15.85 37.73
N MET A 374 13.46 -15.24 38.49
CA MET A 374 14.91 -15.38 38.37
C MET A 374 15.35 -16.71 38.98
N VAL A 375 16.38 -17.35 38.42
CA VAL A 375 17.02 -18.54 39.03
C VAL A 375 17.63 -18.14 40.37
N GLU A 376 18.37 -17.03 40.38
CA GLU A 376 18.96 -16.42 41.56
C GLU A 376 19.04 -14.91 41.32
N LYS A 377 18.55 -14.11 42.28
CA LYS A 377 18.68 -12.64 42.20
C LYS A 377 20.07 -12.24 42.72
N GLN A 378 20.94 -11.81 41.82
CA GLN A 378 22.25 -11.27 42.18
C GLN A 378 22.10 -9.89 42.86
N GLU A 379 22.83 -9.65 43.95
CA GLU A 379 22.75 -8.37 44.70
C GLU A 379 23.39 -7.19 43.94
N ASP A 380 24.33 -7.47 43.04
CA ASP A 380 25.06 -6.49 42.23
C ASP A 380 24.47 -6.27 40.83
N GLU A 381 23.40 -7.00 40.46
CA GLU A 381 22.65 -6.79 39.22
C GLU A 381 21.26 -6.23 39.45
N VAL A 382 20.90 -5.23 38.64
CA VAL A 382 19.57 -4.64 38.63
C VAL A 382 18.90 -4.91 37.28
N TYR A 383 17.65 -5.34 37.34
CA TYR A 383 16.78 -5.51 36.18
C TYR A 383 15.57 -4.59 36.29
N VAL A 384 15.12 -4.10 35.14
CA VAL A 384 13.98 -3.18 35.03
C VAL A 384 13.02 -3.64 33.95
N LEU A 385 11.74 -3.33 34.12
CA LEU A 385 10.74 -3.35 33.06
C LEU A 385 10.54 -1.91 32.56
N GLY A 386 10.60 -1.71 31.25
CA GLY A 386 10.44 -0.43 30.57
C GLY A 386 9.31 -0.42 29.54
N ALA A 387 8.70 0.75 29.37
CA ALA A 387 7.80 1.08 28.27
C ALA A 387 8.29 2.34 27.54
N PHE A 388 8.13 2.37 26.22
CA PHE A 388 8.29 3.57 25.38
C PHE A 388 7.19 3.63 24.33
N ASP A 389 6.68 4.83 24.09
CA ASP A 389 5.66 5.12 23.08
C ASP A 389 5.92 6.53 22.54
N GLY A 390 6.54 6.63 21.37
CA GLY A 390 6.96 7.92 20.82
C GLY A 390 7.80 7.85 19.55
N LEU A 391 8.07 9.03 19.01
CA LEU A 391 8.91 9.22 17.84
C LEU A 391 10.39 9.24 18.24
N HIS A 392 11.18 8.33 17.67
CA HIS A 392 12.63 8.39 17.65
C HIS A 392 13.09 9.39 16.58
N VAL A 393 14.15 10.16 16.86
CA VAL A 393 14.59 11.28 15.98
C VAL A 393 16.10 11.38 15.79
N VAL A 394 16.90 10.51 16.42
CA VAL A 394 18.36 10.60 16.37
C VAL A 394 18.89 9.59 15.36
N GLU A 395 19.67 10.03 14.36
CA GLU A 395 20.17 9.12 13.29
C GLU A 395 19.05 8.46 12.45
N GLY A 396 17.82 9.00 12.53
CA GLY A 396 16.66 8.61 11.75
C GLY A 396 15.36 9.04 12.45
N GLU A 397 14.27 9.16 11.69
CA GLU A 397 12.95 9.50 12.24
C GLU A 397 11.96 8.34 12.08
N TYR A 398 11.52 7.76 13.19
CA TYR A 398 10.61 6.62 13.17
C TYR A 398 9.88 6.39 14.51
N TYR A 399 8.59 6.03 14.48
CA TYR A 399 7.74 5.86 15.65
C TYR A 399 7.83 4.45 16.27
N LEU A 400 8.10 4.40 17.56
CA LEU A 400 8.31 3.15 18.29
C LEU A 400 7.28 2.97 19.40
N GLN A 401 6.87 1.72 19.58
CA GLN A 401 6.26 1.22 20.80
C GLN A 401 7.08 0.05 21.31
N ILE A 402 7.64 0.13 22.52
CA ILE A 402 8.60 -0.86 23.01
C ILE A 402 8.27 -1.26 24.43
N CYS A 403 8.19 -2.58 24.66
CA CYS A 403 8.18 -3.18 25.99
C CYS A 403 9.48 -3.96 26.19
N THR A 404 10.22 -3.69 27.27
CA THR A 404 11.52 -4.33 27.48
C THR A 404 11.78 -4.68 28.94
N LEU A 405 12.22 -5.92 29.19
CA LEU A 405 12.93 -6.33 30.40
C LEU A 405 14.42 -6.23 30.09
N LEU A 406 15.20 -5.47 30.84
CA LEU A 406 16.64 -5.34 30.59
C LEU A 406 17.48 -5.27 31.86
N LYS A 407 18.75 -5.66 31.72
CA LYS A 407 19.80 -5.52 32.74
C LYS A 407 20.38 -4.11 32.72
N CYS A 408 20.47 -3.46 33.86
CA CYS A 408 21.15 -2.17 34.01
C CYS A 408 22.66 -2.35 34.07
N LYS A 409 23.42 -1.35 33.61
CA LYS A 409 24.90 -1.42 33.57
C LYS A 409 25.53 -1.50 34.96
N SER A 410 24.92 -0.84 35.95
CA SER A 410 25.30 -0.93 37.36
C SER A 410 24.06 -0.92 38.25
N THR A 411 24.28 -1.03 39.57
CA THR A 411 23.23 -0.89 40.59
C THR A 411 22.60 0.51 40.65
N ASN A 412 23.19 1.50 39.96
CA ASN A 412 22.59 2.83 39.83
C ASN A 412 21.52 2.84 38.73
N LEU A 413 20.25 3.07 39.11
CA LEU A 413 19.09 3.10 38.21
C LEU A 413 19.23 4.07 37.02
N LYS A 414 20.04 5.13 37.14
CA LYS A 414 20.31 6.05 36.03
C LYS A 414 21.08 5.41 34.87
N THR A 415 21.68 4.24 35.09
CA THR A 415 22.42 3.50 34.07
C THR A 415 21.57 2.49 33.30
N CYS A 416 20.30 2.31 33.70
CA CYS A 416 19.37 1.44 33.01
C CYS A 416 19.09 2.00 31.60
N GLY A 417 19.31 1.14 30.58
CA GLY A 417 19.23 1.49 29.17
C GLY A 417 20.58 1.78 28.50
N GLN A 418 21.67 1.88 29.26
CA GLN A 418 23.02 1.95 28.69
C GLN A 418 23.45 0.58 28.10
N PRO A 419 24.38 0.54 27.14
CA PRO A 419 24.91 -0.71 26.58
C PRO A 419 25.51 -1.64 27.64
N VAL A 420 25.08 -2.91 27.61
CA VAL A 420 25.59 -3.98 28.48
C VAL A 420 25.79 -5.27 27.68
N ALA A 421 27.01 -5.81 27.70
CA ALA A 421 27.35 -7.06 27.00
C ALA A 421 27.41 -8.29 27.92
N THR A 422 27.43 -8.11 29.24
CA THR A 422 27.58 -9.20 30.21
C THR A 422 26.52 -9.16 31.32
N ALA A 423 26.05 -10.33 31.72
CA ALA A 423 25.16 -10.52 32.86
C ALA A 423 25.43 -11.87 33.55
N HIS A 424 24.91 -12.02 34.78
CA HIS A 424 25.00 -13.23 35.60
C HIS A 424 23.64 -13.83 35.98
N THR A 425 22.57 -13.02 35.98
CA THR A 425 21.22 -13.48 36.33
C THR A 425 20.53 -14.20 35.16
N SER A 426 20.18 -15.47 35.39
CA SER A 426 19.34 -16.28 34.49
C SER A 426 17.88 -16.30 34.96
N PHE A 427 16.94 -16.62 34.08
CA PHE A 427 15.50 -16.63 34.40
C PHE A 427 14.90 -18.02 34.21
N ASP A 428 14.23 -18.54 35.25
CA ASP A 428 13.43 -19.76 35.16
C ASP A 428 12.26 -19.57 34.19
N THR A 429 11.55 -18.45 34.37
CA THR A 429 10.37 -18.10 33.57
C THR A 429 10.26 -16.58 33.42
N PHE A 430 9.85 -16.12 32.25
CA PHE A 430 9.39 -14.79 31.94
C PHE A 430 8.19 -14.86 31.01
N SER A 431 7.32 -13.85 31.08
CA SER A 431 6.20 -13.64 30.17
C SER A 431 5.99 -12.14 30.00
N LEU A 432 6.34 -11.62 28.81
CA LEU A 432 6.25 -10.22 28.44
C LEU A 432 5.11 -9.99 27.43
N SER A 433 4.35 -8.92 27.57
CA SER A 433 3.29 -8.50 26.64
C SER A 433 3.04 -6.99 26.73
N GLY A 434 2.39 -6.40 25.72
CA GLY A 434 2.09 -4.97 25.71
C GLY A 434 0.78 -4.62 24.98
N THR A 435 0.18 -3.48 25.30
CA THR A 435 -1.02 -2.96 24.62
C THR A 435 -0.66 -2.24 23.32
N PHE A 436 0.02 -2.94 22.40
CA PHE A 436 0.51 -2.36 21.16
C PHE A 436 -0.63 -1.87 20.25
N GLY A 437 -0.43 -0.70 19.63
CA GLY A 437 -1.31 -0.11 18.62
C GLY A 437 -0.96 -0.48 17.18
N THR A 438 0.01 -1.38 16.99
CA THR A 438 0.51 -1.86 15.70
C THR A 438 0.59 -3.39 15.71
N SER A 439 0.49 -4.01 14.53
CA SER A 439 0.70 -5.45 14.33
C SER A 439 2.16 -5.82 14.06
N TYR A 440 3.04 -4.84 13.82
CA TYR A 440 4.44 -5.05 13.46
C TYR A 440 5.34 -5.03 14.69
N ILE A 441 5.40 -6.17 15.39
CA ILE A 441 6.21 -6.36 16.59
C ILE A 441 7.28 -7.43 16.35
N PHE A 442 8.51 -7.13 16.77
CA PHE A 442 9.69 -7.96 16.60
C PHE A 442 10.14 -8.47 17.98
N PRO A 443 9.99 -9.79 18.26
CA PRO A 443 10.33 -10.36 19.56
C PRO A 443 11.83 -10.64 19.68
N GLU A 444 12.45 -10.09 20.73
CA GLU A 444 13.90 -10.18 20.97
C GLU A 444 14.19 -10.85 22.32
N VAL A 445 15.16 -11.76 22.34
CA VAL A 445 15.75 -12.30 23.56
C VAL A 445 17.27 -12.34 23.37
N LEU A 446 17.97 -11.56 24.19
CA LEU A 446 19.43 -11.45 24.14
C LEU A 446 20.04 -11.94 25.45
N LEU A 447 21.04 -12.82 25.33
CA LEU A 447 21.78 -13.40 26.43
C LEU A 447 23.19 -12.80 26.53
N THR A 448 23.84 -13.00 27.67
CA THR A 448 25.22 -12.56 27.95
C THR A 448 26.20 -12.95 26.82
N GLY A 449 27.08 -12.03 26.46
CA GLY A 449 27.95 -12.14 25.28
C GLY A 449 27.26 -11.83 23.96
N VAL A 450 26.12 -11.10 23.99
CA VAL A 450 25.31 -10.74 22.81
C VAL A 450 24.92 -11.99 22.01
N GLN A 451 24.44 -13.01 22.73
CA GLN A 451 24.07 -14.30 22.15
C GLN A 451 22.56 -14.41 21.99
N LEU A 452 22.10 -14.98 20.88
CA LEU A 452 20.68 -15.31 20.69
C LEU A 452 20.30 -16.56 21.51
N ALA A 453 18.99 -16.75 21.73
CA ALA A 453 18.43 -17.85 22.52
C ALA A 453 17.55 -18.81 21.66
N PRO A 454 18.10 -19.48 20.63
CA PRO A 454 17.33 -20.33 19.73
C PRO A 454 16.60 -21.45 20.48
N GLY A 455 15.27 -21.48 20.35
CA GLY A 455 14.43 -22.54 20.94
C GLY A 455 14.20 -22.42 22.45
N GLU A 456 14.67 -21.35 23.09
CA GLU A 456 14.48 -21.13 24.54
C GLU A 456 13.22 -20.32 24.86
N PHE A 457 12.63 -19.66 23.86
CA PHE A 457 11.41 -18.86 24.00
C PHE A 457 10.41 -19.16 22.88
N GLN A 458 9.17 -18.72 23.08
CA GLN A 458 8.11 -18.79 22.09
C GLN A 458 7.19 -17.58 22.18
N VAL A 459 6.55 -17.24 21.05
CA VAL A 459 5.49 -16.24 20.98
C VAL A 459 4.14 -16.96 20.92
N LEU A 460 3.23 -16.57 21.81
CA LEU A 460 1.86 -17.08 21.81
C LEU A 460 0.96 -16.24 20.90
N SER A 461 -0.11 -16.83 20.37
CA SER A 461 -1.07 -16.15 19.49
C SER A 461 -1.76 -14.95 20.13
N ASP A 462 -1.75 -14.85 21.46
CA ASP A 462 -2.33 -13.75 22.23
C ASP A 462 -1.34 -12.60 22.54
N GLY A 463 -0.15 -12.62 21.93
CA GLY A 463 0.83 -11.52 22.01
C GLY A 463 1.85 -11.64 23.13
N ARG A 464 1.91 -12.77 23.83
CA ARG A 464 2.91 -13.00 24.90
C ARG A 464 4.21 -13.62 24.35
N LEU A 465 5.34 -13.02 24.74
CA LEU A 465 6.68 -13.60 24.60
C LEU A 465 7.07 -14.29 25.91
N ILE A 466 7.26 -15.61 25.87
CA ILE A 466 7.49 -16.43 27.06
C ILE A 466 8.68 -17.37 26.93
N ASN A 467 9.24 -17.81 28.06
CA ASN A 467 10.00 -19.06 28.13
C ASN A 467 9.36 -20.04 29.14
N GLN A 468 9.64 -21.33 28.96
CA GLN A 468 9.12 -22.40 29.84
C GLN A 468 10.22 -23.24 30.51
N ASN A 469 11.41 -23.33 29.90
CA ASN A 469 12.46 -24.26 30.31
C ASN A 469 13.71 -23.56 30.87
N GLY A 470 13.56 -22.36 31.45
CA GLY A 470 14.69 -21.53 31.87
C GLY A 470 15.44 -20.92 30.68
N THR A 471 16.42 -20.08 30.97
CA THR A 471 17.40 -19.57 29.99
C THR A 471 18.73 -20.30 30.17
N SER A 472 19.39 -20.64 29.06
CA SER A 472 20.67 -21.38 29.08
C SER A 472 21.83 -20.55 29.63
N LYS A 473 21.72 -19.22 29.53
CA LYS A 473 22.67 -18.24 30.06
C LYS A 473 21.92 -17.08 30.70
N ALA A 474 22.70 -16.17 31.31
CA ALA A 474 22.18 -14.94 31.87
C ALA A 474 21.57 -14.04 30.79
N VAL A 475 20.48 -13.34 31.14
CA VAL A 475 19.69 -12.53 30.23
C VAL A 475 20.20 -11.09 30.20
N LEU A 476 20.44 -10.52 29.02
CA LEU A 476 20.68 -9.09 28.85
C LEU A 476 19.37 -8.34 28.66
N SER A 477 18.51 -8.84 27.77
CA SER A 477 17.21 -8.25 27.49
C SER A 477 16.19 -9.27 26.97
N VAL A 478 14.92 -8.99 27.25
CA VAL A 478 13.73 -9.60 26.62
C VAL A 478 12.85 -8.44 26.17
N THR A 479 12.66 -8.28 24.87
CA THR A 479 12.01 -7.09 24.30
C THR A 479 10.94 -7.47 23.29
N LEU A 480 9.87 -6.70 23.25
CA LEU A 480 8.92 -6.62 22.16
C LEU A 480 9.09 -5.25 21.50
N PHE A 481 9.74 -5.24 20.34
CA PHE A 481 10.07 -4.02 19.60
C PHE A 481 9.00 -3.75 18.55
N GLY A 482 8.17 -2.72 18.73
CA GLY A 482 7.06 -2.40 17.83
C GLY A 482 7.33 -1.18 16.96
N ARG A 483 6.99 -1.28 15.67
CA ARG A 483 7.02 -0.17 14.71
C ARG A 483 5.62 0.26 14.31
N TRP A 484 5.35 1.55 14.43
CA TRP A 484 4.09 2.16 14.02
C TRP A 484 4.31 3.03 12.78
N TYR A 485 4.48 2.38 11.64
CA TYR A 485 4.88 3.02 10.39
C TYR A 485 3.96 4.17 9.95
N GLU A 486 2.65 4.06 10.20
CA GLU A 486 1.66 5.10 9.87
C GLU A 486 1.83 6.39 10.68
N LYS A 487 2.63 6.35 11.76
CA LYS A 487 2.99 7.52 12.57
C LYS A 487 4.39 8.06 12.28
N ASP A 488 5.12 7.46 11.34
CA ASP A 488 6.41 7.99 10.91
C ASP A 488 6.22 9.33 10.17
N PRO A 489 7.17 10.25 10.29
CA PRO A 489 7.20 11.45 9.46
C PRO A 489 7.33 11.09 7.96
N PRO A 490 6.91 12.00 7.06
CA PRO A 490 7.16 11.85 5.63
C PRO A 490 8.64 11.58 5.33
N HIS A 491 8.93 10.64 4.43
CA HIS A 491 10.31 10.31 4.04
C HIS A 491 11.04 11.56 3.47
N PRO A 492 12.37 11.72 3.59
CA PRO A 492 13.08 12.93 3.10
C PRO A 492 12.84 13.28 1.61
N GLN A 493 12.54 12.30 0.76
CA GLN A 493 12.10 12.52 -0.64
C GLN A 493 10.69 13.15 -0.75
N GLN A 494 9.85 13.00 0.28
CA GLN A 494 8.54 13.65 0.42
C GLN A 494 8.65 15.11 0.92
N VAL A 495 9.84 15.65 1.21
CA VAL A 495 10.03 17.07 1.61
C VAL A 495 9.74 18.04 0.45
N PHE A 496 9.52 17.54 -0.76
CA PHE A 496 8.96 18.31 -1.89
C PHE A 496 7.51 17.93 -2.24
N ALA A 497 6.84 17.14 -1.38
CA ALA A 497 5.41 16.92 -1.54
C ALA A 497 4.69 18.23 -1.25
N LEU A 498 3.90 18.71 -2.22
CA LEU A 498 3.08 19.90 -2.03
C LEU A 498 2.05 19.60 -0.93
N ASP A 499 1.80 20.54 -0.02
CA ASP A 499 0.73 20.40 0.98
C ASP A 499 -0.66 20.37 0.33
N SER A 500 -0.81 21.07 -0.80
CA SER A 500 -2.02 21.17 -1.59
C SER A 500 -1.72 21.17 -3.09
N TYR A 501 -2.74 20.87 -3.89
CA TYR A 501 -2.68 20.96 -5.35
C TYR A 501 -4.02 21.46 -5.90
N ILE A 502 -3.97 21.97 -7.12
CA ILE A 502 -5.17 22.43 -7.83
C ILE A 502 -5.65 21.29 -8.74
N ALA A 503 -6.86 20.81 -8.48
CA ALA A 503 -7.55 19.79 -9.27
C ALA A 503 -8.50 20.45 -10.26
N ALA A 504 -8.68 19.81 -11.42
CA ALA A 504 -9.72 20.16 -12.38
C ALA A 504 -10.52 18.92 -12.80
N VAL A 505 -11.81 19.12 -13.08
CA VAL A 505 -12.67 18.13 -13.74
C VAL A 505 -13.47 18.83 -14.84
N TYR A 506 -13.68 18.14 -15.95
CA TYR A 506 -14.44 18.67 -17.07
C TYR A 506 -15.68 17.82 -17.34
N GLU A 507 -16.85 18.43 -17.18
CA GLU A 507 -18.12 17.88 -17.65
C GLU A 507 -18.21 18.09 -19.17
N HIS A 508 -18.34 17.01 -19.95
CA HIS A 508 -18.22 17.08 -21.40
C HIS A 508 -19.51 16.76 -22.15
N ALA A 509 -19.97 17.69 -22.99
CA ALA A 509 -21.04 17.45 -23.96
C ALA A 509 -20.49 16.68 -25.16
N VAL A 510 -20.53 15.35 -25.07
CA VAL A 510 -19.87 14.44 -26.02
C VAL A 510 -20.49 14.55 -27.42
N ILE A 511 -19.64 14.71 -28.44
CA ILE A 511 -20.02 14.62 -29.84
C ILE A 511 -20.16 13.13 -30.19
N LEU A 512 -21.40 12.66 -30.30
CA LEU A 512 -21.73 11.25 -30.54
C LEU A 512 -21.57 10.85 -32.03
N PRO A 513 -21.22 9.60 -32.31
CA PRO A 513 -21.24 9.04 -33.67
C PRO A 513 -22.67 8.94 -34.21
N GLU A 514 -22.82 8.94 -35.53
CA GLU A 514 -24.07 8.52 -36.15
C GLU A 514 -24.32 7.02 -35.90
N VAL A 515 -25.55 6.68 -35.52
CA VAL A 515 -25.93 5.28 -35.25
C VAL A 515 -25.96 4.51 -36.56
N THR A 516 -24.98 3.64 -36.77
CA THR A 516 -24.84 2.80 -37.96
C THR A 516 -24.91 1.32 -37.62
N GLY A 517 -25.43 0.50 -38.54
CA GLY A 517 -25.51 -0.96 -38.36
C GLY A 517 -24.21 -1.71 -38.70
N SER A 518 -23.22 -1.02 -39.25
CA SER A 518 -21.95 -1.57 -39.75
C SER A 518 -20.76 -0.74 -39.24
N PRO A 519 -19.59 -1.35 -38.98
CA PRO A 519 -18.41 -0.61 -38.53
C PRO A 519 -18.01 0.50 -39.51
N VAL A 520 -17.64 1.66 -38.97
CA VAL A 520 -17.01 2.76 -39.74
C VAL A 520 -15.54 2.44 -40.05
N SER A 521 -14.90 3.23 -40.91
CA SER A 521 -13.46 3.12 -41.10
C SER A 521 -12.69 3.65 -39.88
N SER A 522 -11.45 3.18 -39.68
CA SER A 522 -10.58 3.71 -38.61
C SER A 522 -10.27 5.21 -38.79
N GLU A 523 -10.29 5.72 -40.02
CA GLU A 523 -10.10 7.14 -40.32
C GLU A 523 -11.31 7.99 -39.90
N ASP A 524 -12.52 7.49 -40.15
CA ASP A 524 -13.76 8.14 -39.70
C ASP A 524 -13.89 8.11 -38.17
N ALA A 525 -13.54 6.98 -37.55
CA ALA A 525 -13.50 6.84 -36.09
C ALA A 525 -12.53 7.85 -35.48
N LEU A 526 -11.29 7.91 -35.98
CA LEU A 526 -10.27 8.87 -35.52
C LEU A 526 -10.70 10.32 -35.77
N THR A 527 -11.38 10.61 -36.87
CA THR A 527 -11.92 11.95 -37.16
C THR A 527 -12.95 12.38 -36.11
N LEU A 528 -13.85 11.49 -35.70
CA LEU A 528 -14.80 11.78 -34.62
C LEU A 528 -14.08 11.98 -33.29
N MET A 529 -13.19 11.05 -32.93
CA MET A 529 -12.42 11.15 -31.68
C MET A 529 -11.64 12.46 -31.60
N ASN A 530 -11.05 12.90 -32.71
CA ASN A 530 -10.34 14.17 -32.78
C ASN A 530 -11.24 15.39 -32.55
N LYS A 531 -12.51 15.38 -32.97
CA LYS A 531 -13.45 16.47 -32.66
C LYS A 531 -13.73 16.57 -31.17
N ASN A 532 -13.88 15.45 -30.47
CA ASN A 532 -14.02 15.46 -29.01
C ASN A 532 -12.71 15.91 -28.34
N LEU A 533 -11.57 15.40 -28.80
CA LEU A 533 -10.25 15.81 -28.31
C LEU A 533 -9.99 17.31 -28.52
N ASP A 534 -10.51 17.95 -29.59
CA ASP A 534 -10.41 19.40 -29.78
C ASP A 534 -11.08 20.18 -28.63
N VAL A 535 -12.24 19.71 -28.17
CA VAL A 535 -12.98 20.31 -27.04
C VAL A 535 -12.22 20.09 -25.74
N LEU A 536 -11.79 18.85 -25.49
CA LEU A 536 -11.04 18.49 -24.28
C LEU A 536 -9.70 19.23 -24.21
N GLU A 537 -9.00 19.43 -25.32
CA GLU A 537 -7.77 20.21 -25.39
C GLU A 537 -8.00 21.66 -24.94
N GLY A 538 -9.14 22.25 -25.30
CA GLY A 538 -9.56 23.57 -24.82
C GLY A 538 -9.73 23.61 -23.30
N ALA A 539 -10.40 22.60 -22.72
CA ALA A 539 -10.58 22.48 -21.27
C ALA A 539 -9.26 22.25 -20.54
N ILE A 540 -8.38 21.38 -21.05
CA ILE A 540 -7.05 21.09 -20.51
C ILE A 540 -6.19 22.36 -20.48
N LYS A 541 -6.17 23.12 -21.59
CA LYS A 541 -5.48 24.42 -21.67
C LYS A 541 -6.02 25.41 -20.65
N ALA A 542 -7.34 25.52 -20.53
CA ALA A 542 -7.99 26.44 -19.60
C ALA A 542 -7.73 26.05 -18.12
N ALA A 543 -7.66 24.76 -17.81
CA ALA A 543 -7.31 24.27 -16.48
C ALA A 543 -5.83 24.55 -16.15
N ALA A 544 -4.92 24.25 -17.07
CA ALA A 544 -3.49 24.54 -16.91
C ALA A 544 -3.22 26.04 -16.73
N GLN A 545 -3.93 26.91 -17.47
CA GLN A 545 -3.88 28.37 -17.29
C GLN A 545 -4.33 28.83 -15.89
N GLN A 546 -5.20 28.04 -15.24
CA GLN A 546 -5.63 28.26 -13.85
C GLN A 546 -4.72 27.58 -12.82
N GLY A 547 -3.60 26.99 -13.25
CA GLY A 547 -2.62 26.33 -12.38
C GLY A 547 -3.02 24.92 -11.94
N ALA A 548 -3.98 24.28 -12.61
CA ALA A 548 -4.35 22.89 -12.32
C ALA A 548 -3.14 21.96 -12.54
N HIS A 549 -2.92 21.06 -11.57
CA HIS A 549 -1.87 20.05 -11.60
C HIS A 549 -2.35 18.77 -12.29
N ILE A 550 -3.66 18.52 -12.23
CA ILE A 550 -4.33 17.37 -12.83
C ILE A 550 -5.72 17.76 -13.33
N ILE A 551 -6.13 17.20 -14.46
CA ILE A 551 -7.48 17.31 -15.00
C ILE A 551 -8.07 15.94 -15.32
N VAL A 552 -9.31 15.71 -14.88
CA VAL A 552 -10.09 14.51 -15.22
C VAL A 552 -11.13 14.82 -16.29
N THR A 553 -11.20 13.96 -17.30
CA THR A 553 -12.23 13.97 -18.35
C THR A 553 -13.13 12.74 -18.25
N PRO A 554 -14.34 12.77 -18.82
CA PRO A 554 -15.35 11.74 -18.53
C PRO A 554 -15.10 10.38 -19.17
N GLU A 555 -15.82 9.37 -18.67
CA GLU A 555 -15.97 8.07 -19.34
C GLU A 555 -16.63 8.27 -20.71
N ASP A 556 -16.20 7.49 -21.71
CA ASP A 556 -16.72 7.57 -23.09
C ASP A 556 -16.66 8.98 -23.71
N GLY A 557 -15.90 9.91 -23.12
CA GLY A 557 -15.85 11.33 -23.52
C GLY A 557 -15.26 11.57 -24.92
N ILE A 558 -14.62 10.56 -25.51
CA ILE A 558 -13.94 10.66 -26.81
C ILE A 558 -14.77 10.04 -27.95
N TYR A 559 -15.56 9.00 -27.67
CA TYR A 559 -16.28 8.23 -28.70
C TYR A 559 -17.77 7.96 -28.40
N GLY A 560 -18.27 8.19 -27.17
CA GLY A 560 -19.66 7.97 -26.76
C GLY A 560 -20.00 6.51 -26.39
N TRP A 561 -21.28 6.19 -26.20
CA TRP A 561 -21.71 4.92 -25.58
C TRP A 561 -22.62 4.03 -26.46
N VAL A 562 -22.85 4.39 -27.72
CA VAL A 562 -23.79 3.66 -28.61
C VAL A 562 -23.04 2.69 -29.53
N PHE A 563 -22.64 1.53 -28.99
CA PHE A 563 -21.84 0.55 -29.73
C PHE A 563 -22.22 -0.92 -29.52
N LYS A 564 -21.81 -1.74 -30.48
CA LYS A 564 -21.60 -3.19 -30.37
C LYS A 564 -20.11 -3.48 -30.52
N ARG A 565 -19.70 -4.73 -30.23
CA ARG A 565 -18.28 -5.15 -30.35
C ARG A 565 -17.65 -4.75 -31.70
N ASP A 566 -18.29 -5.09 -32.80
CA ASP A 566 -17.73 -4.81 -34.13
C ASP A 566 -17.69 -3.31 -34.46
N THR A 567 -18.66 -2.53 -33.98
CA THR A 567 -18.76 -1.10 -34.29
C THR A 567 -17.86 -0.23 -33.43
N ILE A 568 -17.49 -0.66 -32.21
CA ILE A 568 -16.49 0.04 -31.38
C ILE A 568 -15.07 -0.26 -31.86
N PHE A 569 -14.80 -1.42 -32.46
CA PHE A 569 -13.46 -1.86 -32.83
C PHE A 569 -12.59 -0.82 -33.58
N PRO A 570 -13.13 -0.02 -34.53
CA PRO A 570 -12.36 1.02 -35.22
C PRO A 570 -11.87 2.17 -34.31
N TYR A 571 -12.44 2.33 -33.13
CA TYR A 571 -12.10 3.34 -32.12
C TYR A 571 -11.04 2.87 -31.11
N LEU A 572 -10.70 1.57 -31.10
CA LEU A 572 -9.82 0.97 -30.11
C LEU A 572 -8.35 1.04 -30.52
N GLU A 573 -7.47 1.31 -29.56
CA GLU A 573 -6.01 1.22 -29.69
C GLU A 573 -5.45 0.09 -28.81
N ASP A 574 -4.25 -0.40 -29.09
CA ASP A 574 -3.56 -1.32 -28.16
C ASP A 574 -2.75 -0.49 -27.16
N ILE A 575 -3.24 -0.41 -25.92
CA ILE A 575 -2.67 0.41 -24.85
C ILE A 575 -1.69 -0.44 -24.02
N PRO A 576 -0.38 -0.15 -24.04
CA PRO A 576 0.60 -0.96 -23.32
C PRO A 576 0.45 -0.83 -21.80
N ASP A 577 1.06 -1.76 -21.07
CA ASP A 577 1.21 -1.61 -19.62
C ASP A 577 2.14 -0.42 -19.31
N PRO A 578 1.80 0.50 -18.37
CA PRO A 578 2.66 1.65 -18.03
C PRO A 578 4.11 1.29 -17.67
N GLN A 579 4.39 0.06 -17.25
CA GLN A 579 5.75 -0.43 -16.97
C GLN A 579 6.69 -0.37 -18.18
N VAL A 580 6.16 -0.27 -19.41
CA VAL A 580 7.01 -0.08 -20.61
C VAL A 580 7.73 1.27 -20.64
N ASN A 581 7.38 2.20 -19.73
CA ASN A 581 7.98 3.52 -19.59
C ASN A 581 8.00 4.28 -20.92
N TRP A 582 6.82 4.70 -21.38
CA TRP A 582 6.65 5.29 -22.70
C TRP A 582 6.02 6.69 -22.62
N ILE A 583 6.58 7.60 -23.42
CA ILE A 583 6.08 8.95 -23.67
C ILE A 583 5.65 9.00 -25.14
N PRO A 584 4.37 8.75 -25.46
CA PRO A 584 3.89 8.73 -26.83
C PRO A 584 4.24 10.00 -27.62
N CYS A 585 4.18 11.18 -26.98
CA CYS A 585 4.45 12.45 -27.65
C CYS A 585 5.88 12.60 -28.21
N THR A 586 6.87 11.91 -27.62
CA THR A 586 8.27 11.98 -28.08
C THR A 586 8.73 10.75 -28.83
N ASP A 587 8.01 9.63 -28.68
CA ASP A 587 8.35 8.35 -29.28
C ASP A 587 7.09 7.65 -29.85
N PRO A 588 6.39 8.30 -30.81
CA PRO A 588 5.08 7.82 -31.27
C PRO A 588 5.15 6.53 -32.08
N GLU A 589 6.30 6.20 -32.67
CA GLU A 589 6.50 5.03 -33.53
C GLU A 589 6.87 3.75 -32.76
N ARG A 590 7.04 3.81 -31.43
CA ARG A 590 7.47 2.66 -30.62
C ARG A 590 6.49 1.49 -30.64
N PHE A 591 5.21 1.79 -30.70
CA PHE A 591 4.12 0.81 -30.74
C PHE A 591 3.30 0.95 -32.02
N ALA A 592 2.32 0.08 -32.21
CA ALA A 592 1.37 0.19 -33.32
C ALA A 592 0.67 1.57 -33.33
N PRO A 593 0.03 2.00 -34.45
CA PRO A 593 -0.58 3.33 -34.55
C PRO A 593 -1.48 3.64 -33.34
N ALA A 594 -1.08 4.64 -32.57
CA ALA A 594 -1.63 5.01 -31.27
C ALA A 594 -1.90 6.53 -31.22
N ALA A 595 -2.59 7.04 -32.25
CA ALA A 595 -2.77 8.47 -32.49
C ALA A 595 -3.53 9.18 -31.34
N VAL A 596 -4.46 8.50 -30.68
CA VAL A 596 -5.19 9.04 -29.53
C VAL A 596 -4.27 9.13 -28.30
N GLN A 597 -3.50 8.07 -28.01
CA GLN A 597 -2.50 8.09 -26.94
C GLN A 597 -1.41 9.15 -27.16
N GLU A 598 -0.92 9.28 -28.40
CA GLU A 598 0.02 10.34 -28.81
C GLU A 598 -0.55 11.72 -28.51
N ARG A 599 -1.78 11.97 -28.96
CA ARG A 599 -2.40 13.29 -28.81
C ARG A 599 -2.63 13.64 -27.33
N LEU A 600 -3.12 12.70 -26.52
CA LEU A 600 -3.31 12.90 -25.07
C LEU A 600 -1.98 13.13 -24.35
N SER A 601 -0.95 12.35 -24.67
CA SER A 601 0.42 12.54 -24.16
C SER A 601 0.95 13.93 -24.48
N CYS A 602 0.76 14.41 -25.70
CA CYS A 602 1.17 15.76 -26.09
C CYS A 602 0.36 16.85 -25.40
N MET A 603 -0.95 16.67 -25.19
CA MET A 603 -1.75 17.62 -24.41
C MET A 603 -1.24 17.74 -22.98
N ALA A 604 -0.90 16.62 -22.33
CA ALA A 604 -0.35 16.61 -20.98
C ALA A 604 1.00 17.34 -20.93
N ARG A 605 1.94 16.93 -21.79
CA ARG A 605 3.30 17.50 -21.89
C ARG A 605 3.30 18.99 -22.21
N ASN A 606 2.53 19.42 -23.22
CA ASN A 606 2.56 20.81 -23.69
C ASN A 606 1.94 21.79 -22.69
N ASN A 607 1.10 21.30 -21.78
CA ASN A 607 0.45 22.10 -20.75
C ASN A 607 1.01 21.82 -19.34
N SER A 608 2.03 20.97 -19.22
CA SER A 608 2.65 20.56 -17.95
C SER A 608 1.62 20.14 -16.88
N ILE A 609 0.63 19.35 -17.28
CA ILE A 609 -0.51 18.95 -16.44
C ILE A 609 -0.75 17.43 -16.58
N TYR A 610 -1.13 16.76 -15.49
CA TYR A 610 -1.58 15.38 -15.56
C TYR A 610 -2.95 15.34 -16.27
N VAL A 611 -3.08 14.48 -17.28
CA VAL A 611 -4.33 14.31 -18.03
C VAL A 611 -4.86 12.90 -17.80
N VAL A 612 -6.09 12.83 -17.30
CA VAL A 612 -6.84 11.59 -17.13
C VAL A 612 -7.95 11.54 -18.17
N ALA A 613 -7.99 10.46 -18.94
CA ALA A 613 -8.97 10.25 -19.99
C ALA A 613 -9.44 8.81 -20.04
N ASN A 614 -10.62 8.60 -20.63
CA ASN A 614 -11.17 7.28 -20.91
C ASN A 614 -11.18 7.02 -22.42
N ILE A 615 -10.54 5.93 -22.83
CA ILE A 615 -10.46 5.46 -24.22
C ILE A 615 -10.70 3.94 -24.27
N GLY A 616 -10.79 3.38 -25.49
CA GLY A 616 -11.00 1.95 -25.67
C GLY A 616 -9.70 1.20 -25.96
N ASP A 617 -9.45 0.12 -25.23
CA ASP A 617 -8.32 -0.78 -25.44
C ASP A 617 -8.73 -2.02 -26.23
N LYS A 618 -7.84 -2.53 -27.07
CA LYS A 618 -7.95 -3.87 -27.67
C LYS A 618 -6.72 -4.71 -27.37
N LYS A 619 -6.95 -5.98 -27.02
CA LYS A 619 -5.88 -6.94 -26.73
C LYS A 619 -6.05 -8.20 -27.57
N PRO A 620 -5.17 -8.48 -28.54
CA PRO A 620 -5.26 -9.69 -29.34
C PRO A 620 -5.07 -10.93 -28.46
N CYS A 621 -5.85 -11.97 -28.71
CA CYS A 621 -5.75 -13.26 -28.03
C CYS A 621 -5.85 -14.41 -29.04
N ASN A 622 -5.52 -15.64 -28.61
CA ASN A 622 -5.57 -16.82 -29.47
C ASN A 622 -6.24 -17.99 -28.74
N CYS A 623 -6.49 -19.10 -29.46
CA CYS A 623 -7.21 -20.25 -28.93
C CYS A 623 -6.52 -20.97 -27.76
N SER A 624 -5.27 -20.63 -27.43
CA SER A 624 -4.59 -21.13 -26.23
C SER A 624 -5.12 -20.48 -24.95
N ASP A 625 -5.74 -19.31 -25.07
CA ASP A 625 -6.50 -18.67 -24.00
C ASP A 625 -7.96 -19.15 -24.05
N PRO A 626 -8.43 -19.93 -23.06
CA PRO A 626 -9.78 -20.49 -23.07
C PRO A 626 -10.89 -19.44 -22.93
N LYS A 627 -10.57 -18.21 -22.50
CA LYS A 627 -11.52 -17.10 -22.37
C LYS A 627 -11.50 -16.14 -23.56
N CYS A 628 -10.62 -16.36 -24.54
CA CYS A 628 -10.49 -15.48 -25.70
C CYS A 628 -11.83 -15.40 -26.47
N PRO A 629 -12.38 -14.20 -26.70
CA PRO A 629 -13.60 -14.01 -27.48
C PRO A 629 -13.47 -14.60 -28.90
N SER A 630 -14.60 -15.00 -29.49
CA SER A 630 -14.62 -15.67 -30.80
C SER A 630 -14.06 -14.83 -31.96
N ASN A 631 -14.02 -13.51 -31.80
CA ASN A 631 -13.43 -12.55 -32.75
C ASN A 631 -11.92 -12.33 -32.52
N GLY A 632 -11.28 -13.07 -31.60
CA GLY A 632 -9.83 -13.16 -31.45
C GLY A 632 -9.17 -12.02 -30.66
N HIS A 633 -9.94 -11.22 -29.93
CA HIS A 633 -9.42 -10.12 -29.14
C HIS A 633 -10.37 -9.75 -27.99
N TYR A 634 -9.79 -9.26 -26.90
CA TYR A 634 -10.52 -8.55 -25.85
C TYR A 634 -10.67 -7.07 -26.19
N GLN A 635 -11.73 -6.44 -25.69
CA GLN A 635 -12.01 -5.01 -25.81
C GLN A 635 -12.34 -4.46 -24.43
N TYR A 636 -11.66 -3.41 -23.98
CA TYR A 636 -11.86 -2.87 -22.63
C TYR A 636 -12.20 -1.38 -22.64
N ASN A 637 -13.14 -1.00 -21.77
CA ASN A 637 -13.33 0.40 -21.34
C ASN A 637 -12.13 0.77 -20.46
N THR A 638 -11.36 1.78 -20.84
CA THR A 638 -10.01 1.96 -20.32
C THR A 638 -9.71 3.40 -19.91
N ASN A 639 -9.44 3.61 -18.63
CA ASN A 639 -8.84 4.87 -18.19
C ASN A 639 -7.33 4.85 -18.45
N VAL A 640 -6.80 5.97 -18.93
CA VAL A 640 -5.37 6.23 -19.08
C VAL A 640 -5.00 7.52 -18.37
N VAL A 641 -3.79 7.54 -17.80
CA VAL A 641 -3.23 8.73 -17.16
C VAL A 641 -1.88 9.05 -17.78
N PHE A 642 -1.75 10.28 -18.27
CA PHE A 642 -0.48 10.85 -18.71
C PHE A 642 0.01 11.86 -17.67
N ASP A 643 1.28 11.76 -17.27
CA ASP A 643 1.89 12.76 -16.39
C ASP A 643 2.18 14.07 -17.12
N SER A 644 2.65 15.08 -16.37
CA SER A 644 2.98 16.41 -16.91
C SER A 644 4.11 16.41 -17.96
N GLU A 645 4.85 15.32 -18.13
CA GLU A 645 5.87 15.15 -19.18
C GLU A 645 5.33 14.41 -20.42
N GLY A 646 4.10 13.91 -20.32
CA GLY A 646 3.41 13.12 -21.33
C GLY A 646 3.61 11.61 -21.19
N LYS A 647 4.20 11.12 -20.09
CA LYS A 647 4.42 9.69 -19.89
C LYS A 647 3.13 8.98 -19.49
N LEU A 648 2.87 7.80 -20.07
CA LEU A 648 1.79 6.92 -19.61
C LEU A 648 2.16 6.35 -18.23
N VAL A 649 1.42 6.74 -17.19
CA VAL A 649 1.70 6.35 -15.79
C VAL A 649 0.65 5.42 -15.19
N ALA A 650 -0.55 5.36 -15.77
CA ALA A 650 -1.58 4.41 -15.36
C ALA A 650 -2.45 4.00 -16.55
N ARG A 651 -2.90 2.73 -16.51
CA ARG A 651 -3.93 2.15 -17.38
C ARG A 651 -4.84 1.31 -16.49
N TYR A 652 -6.15 1.51 -16.56
CA TYR A 652 -7.14 0.74 -15.79
C TYR A 652 -8.27 0.29 -16.71
N HIS A 653 -8.53 -1.01 -16.74
CA HIS A 653 -9.70 -1.56 -17.41
C HIS A 653 -10.90 -1.62 -16.45
N LYS A 654 -12.03 -1.03 -16.84
CA LYS A 654 -13.27 -1.06 -16.05
C LYS A 654 -13.66 -2.49 -15.71
N TYR A 655 -13.84 -2.76 -14.42
CA TYR A 655 -14.14 -4.11 -13.94
C TYR A 655 -15.64 -4.39 -13.93
N ASN A 656 -16.41 -3.50 -13.32
CA ASN A 656 -17.85 -3.63 -13.16
C ASN A 656 -18.56 -2.93 -14.33
N LEU A 657 -18.78 -3.67 -15.41
CA LEU A 657 -19.52 -3.18 -16.58
C LEU A 657 -21.00 -2.99 -16.25
N PHE A 658 -21.58 -1.88 -16.72
CA PHE A 658 -23.01 -1.67 -16.67
C PHE A 658 -23.72 -2.53 -17.72
N MET A 659 -25.01 -2.86 -17.50
CA MET A 659 -25.71 -3.88 -18.30
C MET A 659 -25.71 -3.61 -19.82
N SER A 660 -25.63 -2.33 -20.23
CA SER A 660 -25.66 -1.93 -21.63
C SER A 660 -24.30 -1.99 -22.33
N GLU A 661 -23.20 -2.17 -21.60
CA GLU A 661 -21.82 -2.15 -22.12
C GLU A 661 -21.41 -3.47 -22.81
N THR A 662 -22.26 -3.97 -23.70
CA THR A 662 -22.05 -5.24 -24.42
C THR A 662 -20.86 -5.23 -25.39
N GLN A 663 -20.32 -4.04 -25.68
CA GLN A 663 -19.15 -3.84 -26.52
C GLN A 663 -17.82 -4.13 -25.81
N PHE A 664 -17.79 -4.23 -24.48
CA PHE A 664 -16.58 -4.44 -23.68
C PHE A 664 -16.58 -5.80 -22.99
N ASP A 665 -15.39 -6.26 -22.64
CA ASP A 665 -15.12 -7.43 -21.80
C ASP A 665 -14.74 -6.95 -20.39
N SER A 666 -15.11 -7.71 -19.36
CA SER A 666 -14.55 -7.50 -18.02
C SER A 666 -13.17 -8.17 -17.92
N PRO A 667 -12.18 -7.53 -17.27
CA PRO A 667 -10.89 -8.15 -16.95
C PRO A 667 -11.06 -9.46 -16.18
N LYS A 668 -10.07 -10.35 -16.29
CA LYS A 668 -10.10 -11.64 -15.60
C LYS A 668 -10.12 -11.50 -14.08
N GLU A 669 -9.37 -10.53 -13.56
CA GLU A 669 -9.25 -10.20 -12.14
C GLU A 669 -9.35 -8.67 -12.00
N PRO A 670 -9.85 -8.14 -10.87
CA PRO A 670 -9.87 -6.70 -10.64
C PRO A 670 -8.48 -6.10 -10.70
N GLU A 671 -8.29 -5.07 -11.54
CA GLU A 671 -7.04 -4.31 -11.60
C GLU A 671 -7.03 -3.25 -10.50
N ILE A 672 -6.06 -3.32 -9.59
CA ILE A 672 -5.90 -2.32 -8.52
C ILE A 672 -4.81 -1.32 -8.92
N VAL A 673 -5.22 -0.22 -9.57
CA VAL A 673 -4.28 0.71 -10.21
C VAL A 673 -4.07 1.95 -9.36
N THR A 674 -2.80 2.24 -9.03
CA THR A 674 -2.37 3.44 -8.31
C THR A 674 -1.10 4.03 -8.91
N PHE A 675 -0.91 5.34 -8.75
CA PHE A 675 0.36 6.00 -9.04
C PHE A 675 0.62 7.11 -8.01
N ASN A 676 1.89 7.43 -7.80
CA ASN A 676 2.32 8.49 -6.89
C ASN A 676 2.60 9.77 -7.67
N THR A 677 2.34 10.91 -7.04
CA THR A 677 2.77 12.22 -7.53
C THR A 677 3.44 13.00 -6.39
N SER A 678 3.99 14.18 -6.70
CA SER A 678 4.44 15.13 -5.67
C SER A 678 3.28 15.76 -4.88
N PHE A 679 2.02 15.41 -5.14
CA PHE A 679 0.84 15.97 -4.48
C PHE A 679 -0.16 14.88 -4.06
N GLY A 680 0.36 13.71 -3.69
CA GLY A 680 -0.41 12.63 -3.07
C GLY A 680 -0.41 11.34 -3.89
N LYS A 681 -1.01 10.30 -3.30
CA LYS A 681 -1.20 9.01 -3.94
C LYS A 681 -2.59 8.92 -4.58
N PHE A 682 -2.63 8.54 -5.85
CA PHE A 682 -3.85 8.49 -6.64
C PHE A 682 -4.28 7.05 -6.89
N GLY A 683 -5.58 6.80 -6.75
CA GLY A 683 -6.27 5.61 -7.26
C GLY A 683 -7.21 5.99 -8.40
N ILE A 684 -7.59 5.02 -9.22
CA ILE A 684 -8.48 5.25 -10.36
C ILE A 684 -9.44 4.08 -10.56
N PHE A 685 -10.71 4.40 -10.84
CA PHE A 685 -11.74 3.47 -11.28
C PHE A 685 -12.83 4.22 -12.06
N THR A 686 -13.81 3.52 -12.62
CA THR A 686 -14.74 4.11 -13.60
C THR A 686 -16.21 3.87 -13.22
N CYS A 687 -16.99 4.95 -13.13
CA CYS A 687 -18.45 4.90 -13.10
C CYS A 687 -19.03 3.85 -12.12
N PHE A 688 -19.69 2.82 -12.65
CA PHE A 688 -20.39 1.79 -11.90
C PHE A 688 -19.52 1.05 -10.87
N ASP A 689 -18.19 1.04 -11.03
CA ASP A 689 -17.23 0.52 -10.05
C ASP A 689 -17.43 1.09 -8.64
N ILE A 690 -17.94 2.32 -8.51
CA ILE A 690 -18.16 2.98 -7.20
C ILE A 690 -19.12 2.22 -6.27
N LEU A 691 -20.02 1.41 -6.85
CA LEU A 691 -21.01 0.62 -6.09
C LEU A 691 -20.47 -0.72 -5.57
N PHE A 692 -19.26 -1.11 -5.96
CA PHE A 692 -18.69 -2.43 -5.67
C PHE A 692 -17.44 -2.34 -4.78
N HIS A 693 -17.06 -3.48 -4.20
CA HIS A 693 -15.90 -3.55 -3.33
C HIS A 693 -14.60 -3.36 -4.12
N ASP A 694 -14.42 -4.10 -5.21
CA ASP A 694 -13.21 -4.05 -6.02
C ASP A 694 -13.46 -3.33 -7.35
N PRO A 695 -12.57 -2.39 -7.74
CA PRO A 695 -11.35 -1.98 -7.02
C PRO A 695 -11.58 -0.89 -5.94
N ALA A 696 -12.77 -0.26 -5.90
CA ALA A 696 -13.00 1.02 -5.23
C ALA A 696 -12.66 1.03 -3.73
N VAL A 697 -13.17 0.06 -2.96
CA VAL A 697 -12.89 -0.06 -1.52
C VAL A 697 -11.45 -0.50 -1.27
N THR A 698 -10.92 -1.43 -2.06
CA THR A 698 -9.53 -1.90 -1.93
C THR A 698 -8.52 -0.76 -2.10
N LEU A 699 -8.74 0.16 -3.04
CA LEU A 699 -7.88 1.33 -3.24
C LEU A 699 -7.78 2.21 -1.98
N VAL A 700 -8.91 2.45 -1.30
CA VAL A 700 -8.93 3.33 -0.12
C VAL A 700 -8.51 2.60 1.16
N SER A 701 -9.09 1.43 1.41
CA SER A 701 -8.93 0.71 2.68
C SER A 701 -7.62 -0.06 2.77
N LYS A 702 -7.09 -0.59 1.65
CA LYS A 702 -5.83 -1.38 1.65
C LYS A 702 -4.64 -0.63 1.09
N LEU A 703 -4.84 0.24 0.10
CA LEU A 703 -3.75 0.99 -0.53
C LEU A 703 -3.60 2.44 -0.05
N HIS A 704 -4.53 2.91 0.78
CA HIS A 704 -4.49 4.22 1.41
C HIS A 704 -4.26 5.36 0.42
N VAL A 705 -4.95 5.33 -0.73
CA VAL A 705 -4.92 6.46 -1.67
C VAL A 705 -5.45 7.73 -0.98
N ASP A 706 -4.87 8.86 -1.36
CA ASP A 706 -5.27 10.19 -0.90
C ASP A 706 -6.41 10.73 -1.76
N THR A 707 -6.34 10.46 -3.06
CA THR A 707 -7.29 10.95 -4.07
C THR A 707 -7.73 9.83 -5.02
N VAL A 708 -9.02 9.81 -5.37
CA VAL A 708 -9.58 8.95 -6.42
C VAL A 708 -9.91 9.78 -7.66
N LEU A 709 -9.50 9.28 -8.83
CA LEU A 709 -9.84 9.80 -10.14
C LEU A 709 -11.02 9.00 -10.69
N PHE A 710 -12.07 9.69 -11.11
CA PHE A 710 -13.34 9.05 -11.46
C PHE A 710 -13.95 9.63 -12.75
N PRO A 711 -13.48 9.15 -13.92
CA PRO A 711 -14.22 9.29 -15.17
C PRO A 711 -15.56 8.53 -15.06
N THR A 712 -16.66 9.17 -15.45
CA THR A 712 -17.98 8.55 -15.40
C THR A 712 -18.91 9.05 -16.51
N ALA A 713 -19.88 8.22 -16.89
CA ALA A 713 -21.01 8.56 -17.75
C ALA A 713 -22.30 8.15 -17.02
N TRP A 714 -22.61 8.88 -15.94
CA TRP A 714 -23.59 8.47 -14.94
C TRP A 714 -25.01 8.91 -15.29
N MET A 715 -25.97 7.98 -15.28
CA MET A 715 -27.38 8.32 -15.44
C MET A 715 -28.01 8.59 -14.06
N ASN A 716 -28.45 9.83 -13.85
CA ASN A 716 -29.02 10.23 -12.55
C ASN A 716 -30.33 9.50 -12.24
N VAL A 717 -30.37 8.84 -11.08
CA VAL A 717 -31.58 8.20 -10.55
C VAL A 717 -31.89 8.73 -9.14
N LEU A 718 -32.83 9.67 -9.06
CA LEU A 718 -33.36 10.13 -7.78
C LEU A 718 -34.15 8.99 -7.08
N PRO A 719 -34.13 8.94 -5.74
CA PRO A 719 -33.65 9.98 -4.82
C PRO A 719 -32.23 9.77 -4.27
N HIS A 720 -31.49 8.72 -4.62
CA HIS A 720 -30.22 8.36 -3.94
C HIS A 720 -29.02 8.14 -4.87
N LEU A 721 -29.23 8.09 -6.18
CA LEU A 721 -28.19 7.78 -7.17
C LEU A 721 -28.08 8.91 -8.18
N THR A 722 -28.22 10.15 -7.73
CA THR A 722 -27.76 11.31 -8.49
C THR A 722 -26.24 11.44 -8.34
N ALA A 723 -25.53 11.69 -9.43
CA ALA A 723 -24.07 11.73 -9.49
C ALA A 723 -23.45 12.61 -8.40
N ILE A 724 -23.81 13.90 -8.35
CA ILE A 724 -23.25 14.83 -7.35
C ILE A 724 -23.56 14.39 -5.90
N GLU A 725 -24.70 13.73 -5.69
CA GLU A 725 -25.14 13.26 -4.38
C GLU A 725 -24.30 12.07 -3.95
N PHE A 726 -24.37 10.96 -4.70
CA PHE A 726 -23.73 9.71 -4.33
C PHE A 726 -22.21 9.81 -4.37
N HIS A 727 -21.63 10.47 -5.38
CA HIS A 727 -20.17 10.59 -5.51
C HIS A 727 -19.56 11.41 -4.35
N SER A 728 -20.22 12.49 -3.93
CA SER A 728 -19.75 13.30 -2.80
C SER A 728 -19.94 12.59 -1.46
N ALA A 729 -21.04 11.85 -1.29
CA ALA A 729 -21.29 11.01 -0.13
C ALA A 729 -20.26 9.88 -0.01
N TRP A 730 -19.90 9.24 -1.13
CA TRP A 730 -18.87 8.20 -1.18
C TRP A 730 -17.51 8.76 -0.75
N ALA A 731 -17.11 9.93 -1.28
CA ALA A 731 -15.87 10.59 -0.89
C ALA A 731 -15.80 10.89 0.61
N MET A 732 -16.91 11.37 1.19
CA MET A 732 -17.02 11.63 2.63
C MET A 732 -16.97 10.35 3.46
N GLY A 733 -17.74 9.32 3.08
CA GLY A 733 -17.81 8.04 3.80
C GLY A 733 -16.49 7.26 3.76
N MET A 734 -15.76 7.35 2.64
CA MET A 734 -14.46 6.71 2.46
C MET A 734 -13.29 7.57 2.95
N GLY A 735 -13.51 8.87 3.23
CA GLY A 735 -12.51 9.78 3.76
C GLY A 735 -11.36 10.05 2.79
N VAL A 736 -11.67 10.27 1.51
CA VAL A 736 -10.69 10.59 0.44
C VAL A 736 -11.09 11.82 -0.37
N ASN A 737 -10.12 12.43 -1.07
CA ASN A 737 -10.47 13.34 -2.16
C ASN A 737 -11.01 12.55 -3.35
N PHE A 738 -11.90 13.16 -4.13
CA PHE A 738 -12.57 12.50 -5.25
C PHE A 738 -12.84 13.48 -6.40
N LEU A 739 -12.34 13.17 -7.60
CA LEU A 739 -12.45 13.99 -8.80
C LEU A 739 -13.38 13.29 -9.79
N ALA A 740 -14.65 13.67 -9.79
CA ALA A 740 -15.69 13.12 -10.66
C ALA A 740 -15.85 13.98 -11.91
N ALA A 741 -15.59 13.41 -13.08
CA ALA A 741 -15.83 14.04 -14.38
C ALA A 741 -16.91 13.23 -15.12
N ASP A 742 -18.07 13.84 -15.31
CA ASP A 742 -19.24 13.20 -15.92
C ASP A 742 -19.47 13.67 -17.35
N THR A 743 -20.16 12.85 -18.13
CA THR A 743 -20.70 13.25 -19.43
C THR A 743 -21.88 14.21 -19.25
N HIS A 744 -22.10 15.07 -20.24
CA HIS A 744 -23.22 16.00 -20.26
C HIS A 744 -24.19 15.63 -21.38
N ASN A 745 -25.33 15.05 -20.99
CA ASN A 745 -26.41 14.69 -21.90
C ASN A 745 -27.74 14.74 -21.13
N THR A 746 -28.52 15.81 -21.33
CA THR A 746 -29.77 15.99 -20.57
C THR A 746 -30.83 14.97 -20.95
N SER A 747 -30.77 14.40 -22.16
CA SER A 747 -31.74 13.39 -22.64
C SER A 747 -31.60 12.05 -21.93
N LEU A 748 -30.42 11.72 -21.42
CA LEU A 748 -30.13 10.52 -20.62
C LEU A 748 -29.95 10.83 -19.13
N ALA A 749 -30.26 12.06 -18.71
CA ALA A 749 -30.04 12.55 -17.36
C ALA A 749 -28.58 12.39 -16.88
N MET A 750 -27.62 12.59 -17.80
CA MET A 750 -26.18 12.59 -17.50
C MET A 750 -25.71 14.03 -17.28
N THR A 751 -25.43 14.37 -16.03
CA THR A 751 -24.85 15.65 -15.59
C THR A 751 -24.56 15.52 -14.10
N GLY A 752 -23.39 15.95 -13.64
CA GLY A 752 -23.06 15.80 -12.23
C GLY A 752 -21.58 15.64 -11.93
N SER A 753 -20.75 16.54 -12.44
CA SER A 753 -19.32 16.56 -12.14
C SER A 753 -19.00 17.29 -10.83
N GLY A 754 -17.87 16.96 -10.22
CA GLY A 754 -17.43 17.66 -9.02
C GLY A 754 -16.06 17.27 -8.48
N ILE A 755 -15.59 18.11 -7.56
CA ILE A 755 -14.36 17.96 -6.81
C ILE A 755 -14.74 17.90 -5.34
N TYR A 756 -14.54 16.74 -4.73
CA TYR A 756 -14.99 16.44 -3.37
C TYR A 756 -13.80 16.16 -2.45
N ALA A 757 -13.89 16.62 -1.20
CA ALA A 757 -12.94 16.34 -0.13
C ALA A 757 -13.65 15.58 1.00
N PRO A 758 -12.93 14.96 1.95
CA PRO A 758 -13.55 14.22 3.07
C PRO A 758 -14.53 15.06 3.91
N GLU A 759 -14.26 16.35 4.04
CA GLU A 759 -15.11 17.31 4.74
C GLU A 759 -16.34 17.78 3.95
N GLY A 760 -16.42 17.49 2.65
CA GLY A 760 -17.53 17.88 1.78
C GLY A 760 -17.10 18.39 0.39
N PRO A 761 -18.06 18.79 -0.45
CA PRO A 761 -17.80 19.20 -1.82
C PRO A 761 -17.07 20.56 -1.88
N ARG A 762 -16.04 20.66 -2.73
CA ARG A 762 -15.28 21.91 -2.99
C ARG A 762 -15.82 22.67 -4.19
N ALA A 763 -16.19 21.94 -5.23
CA ALA A 763 -16.88 22.45 -6.41
C ALA A 763 -17.77 21.35 -6.98
N TYR A 764 -18.93 21.69 -7.52
CA TYR A 764 -19.79 20.74 -8.21
C TYR A 764 -20.60 21.46 -9.29
N HIS A 765 -21.06 20.72 -10.28
CA HIS A 765 -21.91 21.21 -11.36
C HIS A 765 -23.05 20.21 -11.58
N TYR A 766 -24.25 20.74 -11.81
CA TYR A 766 -25.42 19.97 -12.21
C TYR A 766 -26.30 20.88 -13.07
N ASN A 767 -26.67 20.43 -14.25
CA ASN A 767 -27.41 21.25 -15.20
C ASN A 767 -28.21 20.39 -16.18
N MET A 768 -29.54 20.40 -16.02
CA MET A 768 -30.48 19.73 -16.91
C MET A 768 -31.13 20.68 -17.93
N GLU A 769 -30.70 21.94 -18.00
CA GLU A 769 -31.35 22.99 -18.80
C GLU A 769 -30.62 23.31 -20.12
N THR A 770 -29.30 23.13 -20.17
CA THR A 770 -28.47 23.43 -21.35
C THR A 770 -27.68 22.20 -21.79
N GLU A 771 -27.03 22.25 -22.94
CA GLU A 771 -26.19 21.15 -23.48
C GLU A 771 -24.71 21.59 -23.59
N ASN A 772 -24.21 22.29 -22.57
CA ASN A 772 -22.86 22.86 -22.58
C ASN A 772 -21.96 22.12 -21.59
N GLY A 773 -20.73 21.81 -22.00
CA GLY A 773 -19.70 21.33 -21.08
C GLY A 773 -19.29 22.38 -20.04
N HIS A 774 -18.72 21.94 -18.92
CA HIS A 774 -18.37 22.79 -17.79
C HIS A 774 -17.04 22.39 -17.15
N LEU A 775 -16.13 23.36 -16.95
CA LEU A 775 -14.86 23.17 -16.26
C LEU A 775 -14.97 23.59 -14.80
N LEU A 776 -14.66 22.68 -13.88
CA LEU A 776 -14.52 22.98 -12.46
C LEU A 776 -13.04 22.93 -12.08
N VAL A 777 -12.60 23.88 -11.26
CA VAL A 777 -11.24 23.95 -10.72
C VAL A 777 -11.33 24.25 -9.23
N ALA A 778 -10.62 23.48 -8.40
CA ALA A 778 -10.58 23.71 -6.95
C ALA A 778 -9.26 23.22 -6.36
N GLU A 779 -8.84 23.86 -5.26
CA GLU A 779 -7.69 23.42 -4.47
C GLU A 779 -8.08 22.29 -3.51
N LEU A 780 -7.22 21.28 -3.41
CA LEU A 780 -7.34 20.14 -2.51
C LEU A 780 -6.05 19.96 -1.71
N ARG A 781 -6.15 19.35 -0.53
CA ARG A 781 -4.97 18.90 0.20
C ARG A 781 -4.41 17.63 -0.42
N SER A 782 -3.10 17.56 -0.55
CA SER A 782 -2.43 16.39 -1.13
C SER A 782 -2.60 15.13 -0.27
N GLN A 783 -2.58 15.28 1.05
CA GLN A 783 -2.74 14.20 2.02
C GLN A 783 -3.81 14.57 3.04
N PRO A 784 -5.11 14.40 2.71
CA PRO A 784 -6.20 14.87 3.56
C PRO A 784 -6.21 14.18 4.94
N ARG A 785 -5.70 12.95 5.04
CA ARG A 785 -5.60 12.16 6.29
C ARG A 785 -4.72 12.80 7.36
N LEU A 786 -3.74 13.61 6.95
CA LEU A 786 -2.86 14.35 7.87
C LEU A 786 -3.49 15.67 8.35
N SER A 787 -4.66 16.04 7.84
CA SER A 787 -5.34 17.25 8.25
C SER A 787 -5.84 17.16 9.69
N PRO A 788 -5.67 18.21 10.52
CA PRO A 788 -6.35 18.32 11.82
C PRO A 788 -7.89 18.31 11.70
N THR A 789 -8.43 18.63 10.53
CA THR A 789 -9.87 18.61 10.23
C THR A 789 -10.34 17.28 9.62
N TYR A 790 -9.47 16.28 9.53
CA TYR A 790 -9.83 14.98 8.97
C TYR A 790 -10.93 14.33 9.82
N PRO A 791 -12.01 13.79 9.21
CA PRO A 791 -13.08 13.13 9.95
C PRO A 791 -12.56 11.98 10.81
N SER A 792 -12.98 11.94 12.08
CA SER A 792 -12.70 10.79 12.95
C SER A 792 -13.40 9.53 12.44
N THR A 793 -12.81 8.37 12.67
CA THR A 793 -13.45 7.08 12.36
C THR A 793 -14.86 7.01 12.95
N VAL A 794 -15.84 6.69 12.10
CA VAL A 794 -17.26 6.65 12.46
C VAL A 794 -17.68 5.22 12.79
N ASN A 795 -18.33 5.04 13.93
CA ASN A 795 -19.08 3.81 14.21
C ASN A 795 -20.56 4.04 13.91
N TRP A 796 -20.98 3.66 12.70
CA TRP A 796 -22.30 3.95 12.15
C TRP A 796 -23.48 3.41 12.98
N SER A 797 -23.25 2.38 13.79
CA SER A 797 -24.28 1.74 14.61
C SER A 797 -24.29 2.19 16.08
N ALA A 798 -23.28 2.91 16.54
CA ALA A 798 -23.04 3.15 17.97
C ALA A 798 -24.19 3.88 18.66
N TYR A 799 -24.65 5.01 18.10
CA TYR A 799 -25.78 5.74 18.64
C TYR A 799 -27.07 4.93 18.52
N ALA A 800 -27.36 4.42 17.32
CA ALA A 800 -28.61 3.74 16.99
C ALA A 800 -28.87 2.51 17.88
N THR A 801 -27.83 1.74 18.22
CA THR A 801 -27.94 0.57 19.10
C THR A 801 -28.09 0.94 20.57
N SER A 802 -27.66 2.14 20.98
CA SER A 802 -27.73 2.62 22.36
C SER A 802 -29.08 3.22 22.76
N VAL A 803 -29.87 3.68 21.77
CA VAL A 803 -31.15 4.35 22.01
C VAL A 803 -32.31 3.38 22.01
N LYS A 804 -33.29 3.65 22.89
CA LYS A 804 -34.58 2.93 22.83
C LYS A 804 -35.34 3.37 21.59
N ARG A 805 -36.03 2.42 20.94
CA ARG A 805 -36.96 2.72 19.85
C ARG A 805 -37.95 3.81 20.32
N PHE A 806 -38.11 4.85 19.50
CA PHE A 806 -39.19 5.81 19.72
C PHE A 806 -40.53 5.06 19.58
N SER A 807 -41.58 5.52 20.29
CA SER A 807 -42.87 4.83 20.36
C SER A 807 -43.33 4.37 18.96
N PRO A 808 -43.73 3.09 18.78
CA PRO A 808 -44.14 2.59 17.47
C PRO A 808 -45.34 3.40 16.97
N ASP A 809 -45.22 4.00 15.78
CA ASP A 809 -46.36 4.55 15.06
C ASP A 809 -47.06 3.38 14.36
N ASP A 810 -48.34 3.12 14.67
CA ASP A 810 -49.15 2.02 14.11
C ASP A 810 -49.48 2.22 12.61
N ARG A 811 -48.73 3.06 11.88
CA ARG A 811 -49.02 3.53 10.51
C ARG A 811 -47.92 3.26 9.49
N ASN A 812 -47.07 2.26 9.72
CA ASN A 812 -46.06 1.91 8.72
C ASN A 812 -46.71 1.41 7.42
N PHE A 813 -46.11 1.77 6.28
CA PHE A 813 -46.56 1.34 4.96
C PHE A 813 -45.38 0.97 4.07
N SER A 814 -45.67 0.24 2.98
CA SER A 814 -44.66 -0.15 1.98
C SER A 814 -44.59 0.90 0.89
N GLY A 815 -43.38 1.24 0.44
CA GLY A 815 -43.18 2.05 -0.76
C GLY A 815 -41.94 1.59 -1.52
N VAL A 816 -41.82 2.00 -2.77
CA VAL A 816 -40.75 1.51 -3.66
C VAL A 816 -39.80 2.66 -3.97
N ILE A 817 -38.51 2.45 -3.71
CA ILE A 817 -37.43 3.34 -4.17
C ILE A 817 -36.56 2.51 -5.11
N PHE A 818 -36.38 2.95 -6.35
CA PHE A 818 -35.53 2.27 -7.33
C PHE A 818 -35.69 0.74 -7.33
N PHE A 819 -36.94 0.28 -7.45
CA PHE A 819 -37.35 -1.14 -7.45
C PHE A 819 -37.21 -1.89 -6.12
N ASP A 820 -36.65 -1.29 -5.09
CA ASP A 820 -36.52 -1.86 -3.76
C ASP A 820 -37.72 -1.50 -2.87
N ASN A 821 -38.21 -2.48 -2.10
CA ASN A 821 -39.40 -2.30 -1.28
C ASN A 821 -39.03 -1.85 0.14
N PHE A 822 -39.18 -0.56 0.42
CA PHE A 822 -38.90 0.10 1.69
C PHE A 822 -40.08 0.00 2.66
N THR A 823 -39.77 0.04 3.96
CA THR A 823 -40.76 0.26 5.02
C THR A 823 -40.72 1.73 5.43
N PHE A 824 -41.84 2.44 5.28
CA PHE A 824 -41.97 3.87 5.55
C PHE A 824 -42.88 4.19 6.73
N THR A 825 -42.66 5.37 7.32
CA THR A 825 -43.57 6.03 8.26
C THR A 825 -43.67 7.53 7.94
N GLU A 826 -44.87 8.09 8.02
CA GLU A 826 -45.15 9.49 7.63
C GLU A 826 -44.80 10.47 8.76
N LEU A 827 -44.19 11.60 8.40
CA LEU A 827 -43.92 12.72 9.30
C LEU A 827 -45.16 13.62 9.43
N THR A 828 -46.08 13.22 10.31
CA THR A 828 -47.38 13.90 10.44
C THR A 828 -47.32 15.25 11.16
N LYS A 829 -46.27 15.55 11.91
CA LYS A 829 -46.12 16.77 12.72
C LYS A 829 -44.96 17.64 12.21
N PRO A 830 -44.89 18.94 12.57
CA PRO A 830 -43.74 19.79 12.22
C PRO A 830 -42.46 19.43 12.98
N GLU A 831 -42.57 18.74 14.12
CA GLU A 831 -41.44 18.20 14.87
C GLU A 831 -41.77 16.81 15.43
N GLY A 832 -40.77 15.94 15.54
CA GLY A 832 -40.99 14.59 16.03
C GLY A 832 -39.74 13.72 16.11
N ASN A 833 -39.91 12.55 16.74
CA ASN A 833 -38.91 11.49 16.82
C ASN A 833 -39.56 10.19 16.33
N HIS A 834 -39.00 9.56 15.30
CA HIS A 834 -39.56 8.34 14.70
C HIS A 834 -38.52 7.24 14.57
N THR A 835 -38.99 6.00 14.66
CA THR A 835 -38.19 4.81 14.37
C THR A 835 -38.95 3.92 13.41
N VAL A 836 -38.30 3.52 12.32
CA VAL A 836 -38.83 2.52 11.38
C VAL A 836 -37.76 1.44 11.20
N CYS A 837 -38.18 0.18 11.13
CA CYS A 837 -37.24 -0.93 10.97
C CYS A 837 -37.69 -1.84 9.82
N GLN A 838 -36.71 -2.36 9.09
CA GLN A 838 -36.89 -3.46 8.15
C GLN A 838 -35.76 -4.47 8.37
N LYS A 839 -36.14 -5.74 8.63
CA LYS A 839 -35.21 -6.81 9.04
C LYS A 839 -34.28 -6.38 10.19
N ASP A 840 -32.97 -6.34 9.96
CA ASP A 840 -31.96 -6.05 10.98
C ASP A 840 -31.66 -4.55 11.10
N LEU A 841 -32.10 -3.74 10.13
CA LEU A 841 -31.92 -2.29 10.12
C LEU A 841 -33.09 -1.58 10.80
N CYS A 842 -32.79 -0.80 11.84
CA CYS A 842 -33.67 0.18 12.45
C CYS A 842 -33.10 1.58 12.24
N CYS A 843 -33.91 2.47 11.64
CA CYS A 843 -33.57 3.85 11.34
C CYS A 843 -34.26 4.78 12.35
N HIS A 844 -33.50 5.74 12.88
CA HIS A 844 -33.96 6.71 13.87
C HIS A 844 -33.82 8.12 13.34
N LEU A 845 -34.90 8.89 13.41
CA LEU A 845 -34.92 10.29 13.00
C LEU A 845 -35.47 11.17 14.12
N SER A 846 -34.75 12.24 14.42
CA SER A 846 -35.25 13.41 15.14
C SER A 846 -35.26 14.60 14.18
N TYR A 847 -36.35 15.34 14.08
CA TYR A 847 -36.44 16.47 13.14
C TYR A 847 -37.31 17.61 13.66
N ARG A 848 -37.06 18.81 13.11
CA ARG A 848 -37.89 20.00 13.27
C ARG A 848 -37.93 20.78 11.95
N MET A 849 -39.11 20.90 11.37
CA MET A 849 -39.39 21.70 10.18
C MET A 849 -39.51 23.18 10.57
N VAL A 850 -39.09 24.09 9.69
CA VAL A 850 -39.34 25.54 9.85
C VAL A 850 -40.85 25.81 9.76
N GLU A 851 -41.48 25.23 8.74
CA GLU A 851 -42.91 25.27 8.53
C GLU A 851 -43.29 23.97 7.80
N LYS A 852 -44.37 23.31 8.26
CA LYS A 852 -44.91 22.15 7.56
C LYS A 852 -45.87 22.62 6.47
N GLN A 853 -45.51 22.39 5.21
CA GLN A 853 -46.39 22.66 4.07
C GLN A 853 -47.52 21.63 4.02
N GLU A 854 -48.77 22.07 3.83
CA GLU A 854 -49.93 21.17 3.81
C GLU A 854 -49.98 20.27 2.56
N ASP A 855 -49.33 20.70 1.48
CA ASP A 855 -49.26 20.00 0.18
C ASP A 855 -47.98 19.17 -0.01
N GLU A 856 -47.09 19.12 1.00
CA GLU A 856 -45.90 18.27 0.98
C GLU A 856 -45.93 17.20 2.07
N VAL A 857 -45.53 16.00 1.69
CA VAL A 857 -45.40 14.86 2.61
C VAL A 857 -43.94 14.43 2.67
N TYR A 858 -43.45 14.22 3.90
CA TYR A 858 -42.14 13.64 4.17
C TYR A 858 -42.30 12.33 4.92
N VAL A 859 -41.39 11.40 4.65
CA VAL A 859 -41.38 10.07 5.27
C VAL A 859 -39.99 9.71 5.77
N LEU A 860 -39.94 8.88 6.81
CA LEU A 860 -38.75 8.13 7.20
C LEU A 860 -38.88 6.70 6.66
N GLY A 861 -37.84 6.20 5.99
CA GLY A 861 -37.77 4.87 5.41
C GLY A 861 -36.58 4.04 5.89
N ALA A 862 -36.76 2.73 5.93
CA ALA A 862 -35.70 1.74 6.12
C ALA A 862 -35.74 0.67 5.01
N PHE A 863 -34.56 0.32 4.48
CA PHE A 863 -34.36 -0.82 3.60
C PHE A 863 -33.19 -1.69 4.06
N ASP A 864 -33.37 -3.01 4.04
CA ASP A 864 -32.34 -4.01 4.31
C ASP A 864 -32.55 -5.19 3.37
N GLY A 865 -31.80 -5.27 2.27
CA GLY A 865 -32.02 -6.29 1.25
C GLY A 865 -31.07 -6.23 0.05
N LEU A 866 -31.19 -7.26 -0.78
CA LEU A 866 -30.48 -7.37 -2.05
C LEU A 866 -31.24 -6.58 -3.13
N HIS A 867 -30.58 -5.60 -3.72
CA HIS A 867 -30.99 -4.96 -4.96
C HIS A 867 -30.61 -5.86 -6.14
N VAL A 868 -31.48 -5.97 -7.15
CA VAL A 868 -31.31 -6.92 -8.28
C VAL A 868 -31.61 -6.33 -9.65
N VAL A 869 -32.12 -5.10 -9.72
CA VAL A 869 -32.54 -4.49 -10.98
C VAL A 869 -31.39 -3.62 -11.47
N GLU A 870 -30.87 -3.85 -12.67
CA GLU A 870 -29.71 -3.10 -13.18
C GLU A 870 -28.36 -3.36 -12.50
N GLY A 871 -28.34 -4.24 -11.50
CA GLY A 871 -27.14 -4.75 -10.83
C GLY A 871 -27.52 -5.59 -9.61
N GLU A 872 -26.60 -6.41 -9.11
CA GLU A 872 -26.80 -7.21 -7.90
C GLU A 872 -25.90 -6.72 -6.76
N TYR A 873 -26.49 -6.10 -5.74
CA TYR A 873 -25.75 -5.58 -4.60
C TYR A 873 -26.63 -5.40 -3.34
N TYR A 874 -26.09 -5.73 -2.17
CA TYR A 874 -26.80 -5.68 -0.90
C TYR A 874 -26.76 -4.29 -0.24
N LEU A 875 -27.93 -3.76 0.09
CA LEU A 875 -28.09 -2.42 0.63
C LEU A 875 -28.66 -2.46 2.05
N GLN A 876 -28.20 -1.53 2.87
CA GLN A 876 -28.89 -1.08 4.08
C GLN A 876 -29.05 0.43 3.98
N ILE A 877 -30.29 0.95 4.00
CA ILE A 877 -30.55 2.38 3.75
C ILE A 877 -31.50 2.92 4.81
N CYS A 878 -31.11 4.04 5.42
CA CYS A 878 -32.00 4.88 6.22
C CYS A 878 -32.20 6.20 5.48
N THR A 879 -33.44 6.60 5.23
CA THR A 879 -33.72 7.81 4.44
C THR A 879 -34.88 8.63 5.01
N LEU A 880 -34.67 9.94 5.12
CA LEU A 880 -35.72 10.95 5.17
C LEU A 880 -35.90 11.47 3.74
N LEU A 881 -37.10 11.42 3.19
CA LEU A 881 -37.35 11.91 1.82
C LEU A 881 -38.69 12.61 1.67
N LYS A 882 -38.76 13.51 0.69
CA LYS A 882 -39.98 14.16 0.23
C LYS A 882 -40.72 13.27 -0.78
N CYS A 883 -42.00 13.04 -0.56
CA CYS A 883 -42.85 12.32 -1.51
C CYS A 883 -43.24 13.23 -2.69
N LYS A 884 -43.45 12.66 -3.86
CA LYS A 884 -43.77 13.43 -5.07
C LYS A 884 -45.11 14.15 -4.97
N SER A 885 -46.09 13.55 -4.31
CA SER A 885 -47.39 14.12 -4.02
C SER A 885 -47.84 13.80 -2.59
N THR A 886 -49.03 14.27 -2.21
CA THR A 886 -49.65 13.92 -0.93
C THR A 886 -50.17 12.47 -0.87
N ASP A 887 -50.18 11.73 -1.99
CA ASP A 887 -50.43 10.28 -1.98
C ASP A 887 -49.17 9.53 -1.53
N LEU A 888 -49.28 8.82 -0.39
CA LEU A 888 -48.20 8.02 0.20
C LEU A 888 -47.61 6.97 -0.75
N LYS A 889 -48.36 6.52 -1.76
CA LYS A 889 -47.84 5.58 -2.78
C LYS A 889 -46.75 6.18 -3.65
N THR A 890 -46.67 7.51 -3.71
CA THR A 890 -45.67 8.23 -4.51
C THR A 890 -44.37 8.51 -3.74
N CYS A 891 -44.29 8.08 -2.48
CA CYS A 891 -43.07 8.19 -1.68
C CYS A 891 -42.01 7.20 -2.21
N GLY A 892 -40.87 7.75 -2.65
CA GLY A 892 -39.81 7.02 -3.35
C GLY A 892 -39.73 7.29 -4.84
N GLU A 893 -40.75 7.92 -5.44
CA GLU A 893 -40.67 8.40 -6.83
C GLU A 893 -39.69 9.59 -6.94
N PRO A 894 -39.07 9.81 -8.11
CA PRO A 894 -38.18 10.95 -8.36
C PRO A 894 -38.82 12.31 -8.09
N VAL A 895 -38.12 13.15 -7.31
CA VAL A 895 -38.53 14.53 -7.01
C VAL A 895 -37.35 15.49 -7.11
N ALA A 896 -37.49 16.53 -7.93
CA ALA A 896 -36.46 17.56 -8.09
C ALA A 896 -36.72 18.85 -7.29
N THR A 897 -37.94 19.06 -6.79
CA THR A 897 -38.32 20.29 -6.07
C THR A 897 -39.09 20.02 -4.78
N ALA A 898 -38.82 20.87 -3.77
CA ALA A 898 -39.50 20.89 -2.49
C ALA A 898 -39.60 22.33 -1.95
N HIS A 899 -40.45 22.55 -0.95
CA HIS A 899 -40.68 23.84 -0.31
C HIS A 899 -40.43 23.81 1.21
N THR A 900 -40.47 22.62 1.83
CA THR A 900 -40.26 22.44 3.28
C THR A 900 -38.78 22.52 3.65
N ARG A 901 -38.44 23.49 4.52
CA ARG A 901 -37.12 23.63 5.13
C ARG A 901 -37.08 23.01 6.51
N PHE A 902 -35.92 22.52 6.93
CA PHE A 902 -35.70 21.94 8.25
C PHE A 902 -34.79 22.84 9.07
N GLU A 903 -35.22 23.17 10.29
CA GLU A 903 -34.36 23.82 11.28
C GLU A 903 -33.33 22.83 11.85
N ALA A 904 -33.75 21.57 12.03
CA ALA A 904 -32.87 20.53 12.51
C ALA A 904 -33.28 19.14 12.00
N PHE A 905 -32.28 18.30 11.74
CA PHE A 905 -32.46 16.85 11.60
C PHE A 905 -31.31 16.10 12.26
N SER A 906 -31.57 14.86 12.67
CA SER A 906 -30.59 13.89 13.17
C SER A 906 -31.03 12.49 12.75
N LEU A 907 -30.33 11.90 11.79
CA LEU A 907 -30.59 10.56 11.24
C LEU A 907 -29.50 9.57 11.67
N SER A 908 -29.88 8.34 12.00
CA SER A 908 -28.95 7.24 12.32
C SER A 908 -29.60 5.88 12.07
N GLY A 909 -28.80 4.82 11.97
CA GLY A 909 -29.29 3.46 11.72
C GLY A 909 -28.45 2.37 12.36
N THR A 910 -29.04 1.21 12.64
CA THR A 910 -28.32 0.03 13.16
C THR A 910 -27.59 -0.73 12.04
N PHE A 911 -26.72 -0.04 11.30
CA PHE A 911 -26.00 -0.60 10.16
C PHE A 911 -25.11 -1.78 10.56
N GLY A 912 -25.16 -2.85 9.77
CA GLY A 912 -24.31 -4.04 9.88
C GLY A 912 -23.00 -3.94 9.10
N THR A 913 -22.72 -2.78 8.52
CA THR A 913 -21.55 -2.48 7.70
C THR A 913 -20.85 -1.21 8.19
N SER A 914 -19.54 -1.10 7.97
CA SER A 914 -18.78 0.13 8.17
C SER A 914 -18.81 1.07 6.96
N TYR A 915 -19.31 0.59 5.81
CA TYR A 915 -19.35 1.34 4.55
C TYR A 915 -20.72 2.01 4.38
N VAL A 916 -20.84 3.22 4.92
CA VAL A 916 -22.06 4.04 4.84
C VAL A 916 -21.69 5.42 4.28
N PHE A 917 -22.49 5.87 3.32
CA PHE A 917 -22.28 7.09 2.55
C PHE A 917 -23.38 8.10 2.92
N PRO A 918 -23.03 9.22 3.58
CA PRO A 918 -24.00 10.22 4.06
C PRO A 918 -24.40 11.19 2.95
N GLU A 919 -25.70 11.25 2.66
CA GLU A 919 -26.28 12.05 1.58
C GLU A 919 -27.20 13.13 2.12
N VAL A 920 -27.08 14.34 1.59
CA VAL A 920 -28.01 15.45 1.82
C VAL A 920 -28.22 16.18 0.51
N LEU A 921 -29.43 16.04 -0.05
CA LEU A 921 -29.81 16.67 -1.31
C LEU A 921 -30.95 17.65 -1.08
N LEU A 922 -30.76 18.88 -1.58
CA LEU A 922 -31.71 19.98 -1.47
C LEU A 922 -32.47 20.17 -2.78
N SER A 923 -33.55 20.94 -2.71
CA SER A 923 -34.39 21.30 -3.87
C SER A 923 -33.56 21.86 -5.01
N GLU A 924 -33.98 21.56 -6.24
CA GLU A 924 -33.25 21.81 -7.50
C GLU A 924 -31.97 20.98 -7.63
N VAL A 925 -31.92 19.83 -6.96
CA VAL A 925 -30.80 18.86 -7.01
C VAL A 925 -29.48 19.54 -6.64
N GLN A 926 -29.45 20.14 -5.45
CA GLN A 926 -28.29 20.91 -4.96
C GLN A 926 -27.69 20.23 -3.72
N LEU A 927 -26.35 20.20 -3.63
CA LEU A 927 -25.67 19.74 -2.42
C LEU A 927 -25.77 20.78 -1.31
N ALA A 928 -25.53 20.35 -0.07
CA ALA A 928 -25.59 21.17 1.14
C ALA A 928 -24.22 21.36 1.84
N PRO A 929 -23.19 21.91 1.15
CA PRO A 929 -21.84 22.06 1.73
C PRO A 929 -21.85 22.86 3.03
N GLY A 930 -21.32 22.26 4.11
CA GLY A 930 -21.19 22.93 5.41
C GLY A 930 -22.50 23.07 6.19
N GLU A 931 -23.61 22.50 5.73
CA GLU A 931 -24.92 22.57 6.42
C GLU A 931 -25.18 21.36 7.34
N PHE A 932 -24.38 20.30 7.19
CA PHE A 932 -24.50 19.07 7.96
C PHE A 932 -23.14 18.55 8.45
N GLN A 933 -23.19 17.58 9.37
CA GLN A 933 -22.03 16.91 9.90
C GLN A 933 -22.36 15.45 10.25
N VAL A 934 -21.37 14.57 10.06
CA VAL A 934 -21.38 13.21 10.61
C VAL A 934 -20.64 13.18 11.94
N LEU A 935 -21.29 12.65 12.97
CA LEU A 935 -20.70 12.43 14.28
C LEU A 935 -20.04 11.05 14.36
N SER A 936 -19.04 10.91 15.24
CA SER A 936 -18.30 9.64 15.42
C SER A 936 -19.17 8.47 15.88
N ASP A 937 -20.37 8.74 16.42
CA ASP A 937 -21.34 7.74 16.84
C ASP A 937 -22.37 7.34 15.77
N GLY A 938 -22.16 7.77 14.51
CA GLY A 938 -22.96 7.35 13.36
C GLY A 938 -24.18 8.21 13.07
N ARG A 939 -24.32 9.37 13.71
CA ARG A 939 -25.41 10.32 13.42
C ARG A 939 -25.04 11.29 12.32
N LEU A 940 -25.94 11.46 11.36
CA LEU A 940 -25.94 12.54 10.37
C LEU A 940 -26.86 13.67 10.87
N ILE A 941 -26.28 14.82 11.19
CA ILE A 941 -26.99 15.95 11.81
C ILE A 941 -26.87 17.23 10.98
N SER A 942 -27.86 18.10 11.08
CA SER A 942 -27.76 19.48 10.60
C SER A 942 -26.94 20.35 11.56
N GLN A 943 -26.12 21.28 11.05
CA GLN A 943 -25.37 22.22 11.90
C GLN A 943 -26.12 23.54 12.18
N ASN A 944 -26.87 24.09 11.22
CA ASN A 944 -27.58 25.38 11.35
C ASN A 944 -28.90 25.43 10.54
N GLY A 945 -29.62 24.31 10.46
CA GLY A 945 -30.74 24.14 9.53
C GLY A 945 -30.30 24.15 8.06
N THR A 946 -31.24 24.00 7.14
CA THR A 946 -30.93 23.95 5.69
C THR A 946 -31.19 25.28 4.98
N SER A 947 -30.31 25.64 4.04
CA SER A 947 -30.41 26.86 3.24
C SER A 947 -31.58 26.80 2.26
N LYS A 948 -31.80 25.63 1.66
CA LYS A 948 -32.91 25.30 0.76
C LYS A 948 -33.79 24.17 1.34
N PRO A 949 -34.99 23.97 0.79
CA PRO A 949 -35.84 22.82 1.12
C PRO A 949 -35.13 21.49 0.88
N ILE A 950 -35.42 20.48 1.71
CA ILE A 950 -34.77 19.16 1.62
C ILE A 950 -35.51 18.27 0.62
N LEU A 951 -34.80 17.63 -0.30
CA LEU A 951 -35.32 16.49 -1.07
C LEU A 951 -35.12 15.20 -0.28
N THR A 952 -33.88 14.95 0.18
CA THR A 952 -33.56 13.79 1.00
C THR A 952 -32.38 14.03 1.96
N VAL A 953 -32.41 13.31 3.07
CA VAL A 953 -31.27 13.08 3.98
C VAL A 953 -31.15 11.57 4.15
N THR A 954 -30.06 10.99 3.71
CA THR A 954 -29.91 9.53 3.59
C THR A 954 -28.58 9.05 4.16
N LEU A 955 -28.59 7.86 4.75
CA LEU A 955 -27.41 7.08 5.08
C LEU A 955 -27.46 5.83 4.21
N PHE A 956 -26.67 5.82 3.13
CA PHE A 956 -26.63 4.76 2.13
C PHE A 956 -25.54 3.75 2.48
N GLY A 957 -25.90 2.57 2.98
CA GLY A 957 -24.98 1.52 3.41
C GLY A 957 -24.81 0.40 2.39
N ARG A 958 -23.56 -0.01 2.14
CA ARG A 958 -23.21 -1.18 1.31
C ARG A 958 -22.69 -2.32 2.17
N TRP A 959 -23.26 -3.50 2.01
CA TRP A 959 -22.80 -4.72 2.68
C TRP A 959 -22.18 -5.68 1.68
N TYR A 960 -20.95 -5.36 1.26
CA TYR A 960 -20.26 -6.06 0.17
C TYR A 960 -20.13 -7.57 0.39
N GLU A 961 -19.95 -8.04 1.63
CA GLU A 961 -19.84 -9.47 1.94
C GLU A 961 -21.15 -10.25 1.76
N LYS A 962 -22.27 -9.55 1.57
CA LYS A 962 -23.58 -10.12 1.24
C LYS A 962 -23.93 -10.03 -0.24
N ASP A 963 -23.08 -9.42 -1.06
CA ASP A 963 -23.27 -9.42 -2.50
C ASP A 963 -23.14 -10.86 -3.04
N PRO A 964 -23.89 -11.22 -4.09
CA PRO A 964 -23.68 -12.48 -4.80
C PRO A 964 -22.24 -12.58 -5.35
N PRO A 965 -21.66 -13.80 -5.35
CA PRO A 965 -20.28 -14.02 -5.80
C PRO A 965 -20.07 -13.91 -7.31
#